data_AF-A0AAJ7TL16-F1
#
_entry.id   AF-A0AAJ7TL16-F1
#
_cell.length_a   1.000
_cell.length_b   1.000
_cell.length_c   1.000
_cell.angle_alpha   90.00
_cell.angle_beta   90.00
_cell.angle_gamma   90.00
#
_symmetry.space_group_name_H-M   'P 1'
#
loop_
_entity.id
_entity.type
_entity.pdbx_description
1 polymer ?
#
loop_
_entity_poly.entity_id
_entity_poly.type
_entity_poly.pdbx_seq_one_letter_code
_entity_poly.pdbx_strand_id
1 'polypeptide(L)'
;MGRRRGCVCVMSGSVVVVVGAVARWLAQRAVTDASSFSVRGKRRSLPRDNFAATSVVNVSSEMPRTGSQGHGGCGGLGGSTGGSSGSERTPRSRCRTPHRGSDPLAWGPSASPVVAQGSLQGSPRHPVTPLPPPERALCLLIAIAGHAYAFHIVHLVSREHEEELHAEFELEKGFFAWGFKKDPTDFEWTFWSHWASSRLLWMLLGHVLLSQLFSHSAPQLRPWGWLVYGLACCTALLGARGAAVVLAHALASYAAAQLRRPALCWLTNLGLLAGLQAAHWSHTQGWYESENEYFLLLFTLAMTNLRCTSFSLELCRQADPPCPSVPHHPRPPAPAQQTDPSPLTQGAHPAAGSSLFWPLVYTFYYPPLHNGPIMSYCDFVARCERPVSQPGDVRSGDPQMPRLPLLPLLPLLPRLPWLAVRVAAWWVLAELMLHLGYFSVLHQHEELLESLPSATLACLAIAHVSFFYVKYLVLFGVPSLAMHLDGVQPPPLPRCVSITHGFSDMWRNFDVGLHRWLLRYVYVPLGGSQGGALRQAVSCGAVFLYVFFWHGAQAYLLFWATLNWLGVTVETGLGRALSSTPAERLSLGGRLSPLGQRRLLGVIAGASTAMVILSNLVFLGGTAVGAVYWDRVFLQGWPWTTLGVLSFLYCCAQFGMDWDQAKVP
;
A
#
# COMPACT_ATOMS: atom_id res chain seq x y z
N MET A 1 0.88 33.39 40.65
CA MET A 1 0.73 31.94 40.98
C MET A 1 -0.62 31.48 40.45
N GLY A 2 -0.65 30.76 39.34
CA GLY A 2 -1.88 30.24 38.74
C GLY A 2 -1.54 29.00 37.92
N ARG A 3 -2.13 27.86 38.29
CA ARG A 3 -1.83 26.49 37.83
C ARG A 3 -2.04 26.34 36.31
N ARG A 4 -1.01 25.94 35.59
CA ARG A 4 -1.14 25.27 34.27
C ARG A 4 -1.64 23.85 34.51
N ARG A 5 -2.88 23.55 34.15
CA ARG A 5 -3.34 22.16 33.90
C ARG A 5 -3.07 21.91 32.42
N GLY A 6 -2.23 20.92 32.12
CA GLY A 6 -1.99 20.47 30.76
C GLY A 6 -3.19 19.70 30.24
N CYS A 7 -3.71 20.10 29.08
CA CYS A 7 -4.59 19.28 28.28
C CYS A 7 -3.76 18.15 27.65
N VAL A 8 -4.24 16.93 27.83
CA VAL A 8 -3.73 15.71 27.20
C VAL A 8 -4.72 15.38 26.10
N CYS A 9 -4.42 15.74 24.84
CA CYS A 9 -5.18 15.28 23.68
C CYS A 9 -4.55 13.99 23.15
N VAL A 10 -5.36 12.95 23.06
CA VAL A 10 -5.03 11.66 22.46
C VAL A 10 -5.13 11.80 20.94
N MET A 11 -3.99 11.96 20.25
CA MET A 11 -3.94 11.99 18.78
C MET A 11 -3.81 10.56 18.22
N SER A 12 -4.82 10.08 17.49
CA SER A 12 -4.81 8.85 16.69
C SER A 12 -4.99 9.20 15.21
N GLY A 13 -4.02 8.84 14.37
CA GLY A 13 -4.05 9.07 12.92
C GLY A 13 -2.75 8.68 12.21
N SER A 14 -2.88 8.04 11.06
CA SER A 14 -1.89 7.22 10.34
C SER A 14 -0.49 7.83 10.09
N VAL A 15 0.52 6.94 10.04
CA VAL A 15 1.98 7.15 9.85
C VAL A 15 2.69 7.91 10.99
N VAL A 16 2.02 8.74 11.78
CA VAL A 16 2.66 9.63 12.77
C VAL A 16 2.48 9.25 14.24
N VAL A 17 1.52 8.39 14.60
CA VAL A 17 1.50 7.78 15.95
C VAL A 17 2.77 6.94 16.22
N VAL A 18 3.49 6.56 15.15
CA VAL A 18 4.74 5.78 15.18
C VAL A 18 5.86 6.47 15.95
N VAL A 19 6.00 7.79 15.87
CA VAL A 19 7.12 8.52 16.52
C VAL A 19 6.71 9.05 17.89
N GLY A 20 5.48 9.51 18.06
CA GLY A 20 4.97 10.02 19.34
C GLY A 20 4.84 8.93 20.42
N ALA A 21 4.45 7.71 20.07
CA ALA A 21 4.33 6.60 21.03
C ALA A 21 5.71 6.06 21.49
N VAL A 22 6.70 6.03 20.60
CA VAL A 22 8.08 5.63 20.93
C VAL A 22 8.75 6.67 21.82
N ALA A 23 8.54 7.97 21.56
CA ALA A 23 9.00 9.05 22.44
C ALA A 23 8.35 8.99 23.83
N ARG A 24 7.05 8.69 23.91
CA ARG A 24 6.33 8.51 25.19
C ARG A 24 6.78 7.28 25.97
N TRP A 25 7.03 6.15 25.30
CA TRP A 25 7.56 4.94 25.92
C TRP A 25 9.00 5.12 26.43
N LEU A 26 9.86 5.81 25.67
CA LEU A 26 11.24 6.13 26.08
C LEU A 26 11.28 7.16 27.22
N ALA A 27 10.38 8.16 27.23
CA ALA A 27 10.27 9.12 28.32
C ALA A 27 9.81 8.47 29.63
N GLN A 28 8.88 7.49 29.56
CA GLN A 28 8.45 6.73 30.74
C GLN A 28 9.58 5.83 31.30
N ARG A 29 10.47 5.32 30.43
CA ARG A 29 11.61 4.47 30.84
C ARG A 29 12.81 5.28 31.36
N ALA A 30 13.04 6.49 30.83
CA ALA A 30 14.07 7.41 31.31
C ALA A 30 13.77 7.96 32.72
N VAL A 31 12.49 8.11 33.09
CA VAL A 31 12.08 8.52 34.44
C VAL A 31 12.27 7.39 35.46
N THR A 32 12.21 6.12 35.04
CA THR A 32 12.50 4.98 35.92
C THR A 32 14.00 4.76 36.16
N ASP A 33 14.86 5.02 35.17
CA ASP A 33 16.33 4.86 35.30
C ASP A 33 17.04 6.08 35.93
N ALA A 34 16.42 7.26 35.96
CA ALA A 34 16.97 8.43 36.65
C ALA A 34 16.80 8.38 38.19
N SER A 35 16.13 7.35 38.73
CA SER A 35 15.92 7.18 40.18
C SER A 35 17.02 6.38 40.90
N SER A 36 18.06 5.94 40.18
CA SER A 36 19.06 5.00 40.70
C SER A 36 20.51 5.45 40.54
N PHE A 37 20.86 6.74 40.67
CA PHE A 37 22.27 7.13 40.91
C PHE A 37 22.44 8.45 41.70
N SER A 38 22.54 8.30 43.02
CA SER A 38 23.40 9.01 44.01
C SER A 38 23.66 10.53 43.93
N VAL A 39 23.44 11.25 45.04
CA VAL A 39 24.50 11.62 46.02
C VAL A 39 23.94 12.48 47.19
N ARG A 40 24.22 11.99 48.40
CA ARG A 40 24.42 12.66 49.71
C ARG A 40 24.15 14.17 49.86
N GLY A 41 23.31 14.48 50.86
CA GLY A 41 23.76 15.27 52.02
C GLY A 41 22.94 16.51 52.41
N LYS A 42 22.04 16.39 53.39
CA LYS A 42 22.09 17.09 54.71
C LYS A 42 20.83 16.81 55.53
N ARG A 43 21.04 16.35 56.77
CA ARG A 43 20.05 16.17 57.83
C ARG A 43 19.42 17.51 58.24
N ARG A 44 18.12 17.52 58.55
CA ARG A 44 17.55 18.13 59.77
C ARG A 44 16.08 17.73 60.01
N SER A 45 15.88 17.07 61.16
CA SER A 45 14.77 17.12 62.13
C SER A 45 13.29 17.06 61.71
N LEU A 46 12.66 15.94 62.12
CA LEU A 46 11.26 15.66 62.54
C LEU A 46 10.65 16.72 63.51
N PRO A 47 9.30 16.79 63.74
CA PRO A 47 8.37 15.71 64.19
C PRO A 47 7.06 15.56 63.38
N ARG A 48 6.54 14.35 63.13
CA ARG A 48 5.58 13.50 63.90
C ARG A 48 4.21 14.17 64.17
N ASP A 49 3.15 13.66 63.52
CA ASP A 49 1.97 13.04 64.19
C ASP A 49 0.91 12.45 63.21
N ASN A 50 0.62 11.16 63.41
CA ASN A 50 -0.65 10.38 63.42
C ASN A 50 -1.74 10.55 62.33
N PHE A 51 -2.08 9.48 61.60
CA PHE A 51 -3.15 8.51 61.96
C PHE A 51 -3.22 7.25 61.04
N ALA A 52 -3.65 6.14 61.65
CA ALA A 52 -3.87 4.73 61.23
C ALA A 52 -4.21 4.44 59.74
N ALA A 53 -3.70 3.38 59.07
CA ALA A 53 -3.61 1.94 59.35
C ALA A 53 -4.95 1.16 59.26
N THR A 54 -5.15 0.44 58.14
CA THR A 54 -5.70 -0.92 58.17
C THR A 54 -5.02 -1.80 57.09
N SER A 55 -4.37 -2.84 57.59
CA SER A 55 -3.75 -4.05 57.03
C SER A 55 -4.78 -4.99 56.34
N VAL A 56 -4.51 -6.07 55.59
CA VAL A 56 -3.39 -6.90 55.06
C VAL A 56 -4.14 -8.01 54.24
N VAL A 57 -3.63 -8.62 53.16
CA VAL A 57 -2.93 -9.92 53.14
C VAL A 57 -2.38 -10.12 51.72
N ASN A 58 -1.08 -10.40 51.67
CA ASN A 58 -0.32 -10.88 50.53
C ASN A 58 0.15 -12.30 50.90
N VAL A 59 0.02 -13.29 50.02
CA VAL A 59 0.65 -14.61 50.20
C VAL A 59 1.27 -15.05 48.88
N SER A 60 2.58 -15.30 48.94
CA SER A 60 3.41 -15.96 47.93
C SER A 60 4.02 -17.22 48.56
N SER A 61 4.09 -18.30 47.77
CA SER A 61 4.90 -19.55 47.86
C SER A 61 3.99 -20.70 47.35
N GLU A 62 4.41 -21.78 46.68
CA GLU A 62 5.65 -22.55 46.68
C GLU A 62 5.57 -23.59 45.53
N MET A 63 6.73 -24.01 44.99
CA MET A 63 6.88 -25.26 44.21
C MET A 63 6.84 -26.48 45.13
N PRO A 64 6.71 -27.70 44.55
CA PRO A 64 7.82 -28.64 44.75
C PRO A 64 8.24 -29.42 43.50
N ARG A 65 9.55 -29.72 43.46
CA ARG A 65 10.22 -30.77 42.68
C ARG A 65 10.40 -32.01 43.55
N THR A 66 10.32 -33.21 42.95
CA THR A 66 11.17 -34.42 43.17
C THR A 66 10.78 -35.40 42.04
N GLY A 67 11.65 -35.88 41.15
CA GLY A 67 12.77 -36.82 41.33
C GLY A 67 12.25 -38.26 41.09
N SER A 68 12.89 -39.24 40.44
CA SER A 68 14.14 -39.43 39.68
C SER A 68 14.20 -40.92 39.28
N GLN A 69 15.09 -41.29 38.34
CA GLN A 69 15.58 -42.66 38.01
C GLN A 69 14.66 -43.54 37.13
N GLY A 70 15.12 -44.34 36.16
CA GLY A 70 16.47 -44.69 35.70
C GLY A 70 16.46 -46.10 35.05
N HIS A 71 17.27 -46.27 34.00
CA HIS A 71 17.84 -47.51 33.43
C HIS A 71 17.11 -48.46 32.45
N GLY A 72 17.84 -48.73 31.34
CA GLY A 72 18.04 -50.04 30.68
C GLY A 72 16.94 -50.50 29.72
N GLY A 73 17.16 -51.06 28.52
CA GLY A 73 18.34 -51.66 27.89
C GLY A 73 17.88 -52.88 27.07
N CYS A 74 18.23 -52.91 25.78
CA CYS A 74 18.45 -54.06 24.86
C CYS A 74 17.40 -55.18 24.60
N GLY A 75 17.38 -55.59 23.31
CA GLY A 75 16.99 -56.93 22.80
C GLY A 75 15.65 -56.91 22.05
N GLY A 76 15.48 -57.31 20.79
CA GLY A 76 16.28 -58.16 19.91
C GLY A 76 15.50 -59.44 19.55
N LEU A 77 15.38 -59.74 18.24
CA LEU A 77 14.93 -61.02 17.62
C LEU A 77 13.40 -61.22 17.57
N GLY A 78 12.77 -61.77 16.52
CA GLY A 78 13.23 -62.39 15.27
C GLY A 78 12.12 -63.30 14.71
N GLY A 79 12.19 -63.65 13.41
CA GLY A 79 11.51 -64.78 12.77
C GLY A 79 10.22 -64.44 11.99
N SER A 80 10.21 -64.43 10.65
CA SER A 80 10.17 -65.58 9.70
C SER A 80 8.78 -66.24 9.68
N THR A 81 8.06 -66.49 8.58
CA THR A 81 8.31 -67.17 7.28
C THR A 81 7.02 -66.94 6.42
N GLY A 82 6.86 -67.17 5.11
CA GLY A 82 7.61 -67.80 4.01
C GLY A 82 6.64 -68.10 2.84
N GLY A 83 7.20 -68.39 1.65
CA GLY A 83 6.56 -69.13 0.54
C GLY A 83 5.92 -68.28 -0.57
N SER A 84 6.62 -68.02 -1.70
CA SER A 84 6.71 -68.82 -2.95
C SER A 84 5.49 -68.64 -3.87
N SER A 85 5.54 -68.41 -5.18
CA SER A 85 6.40 -68.77 -6.32
C SER A 85 6.05 -67.77 -7.46
N GLY A 86 6.80 -67.47 -8.53
CA GLY A 86 7.91 -68.10 -9.23
C GLY A 86 7.61 -68.00 -10.74
N SER A 87 8.34 -67.18 -11.49
CA SER A 87 8.67 -67.42 -12.91
C SER A 87 9.64 -66.35 -13.42
N GLU A 88 10.82 -66.82 -13.78
CA GLU A 88 12.02 -66.12 -14.22
C GLU A 88 12.03 -65.86 -15.73
N ARG A 89 12.72 -64.79 -16.19
CA ARG A 89 14.01 -64.86 -16.93
C ARG A 89 14.38 -63.53 -17.59
N THR A 90 15.25 -62.77 -16.91
CA THR A 90 16.69 -62.47 -17.25
C THR A 90 17.18 -62.55 -18.71
N PRO A 91 18.32 -61.91 -19.13
CA PRO A 91 19.48 -61.57 -18.26
C PRO A 91 20.36 -60.33 -18.58
N ARG A 92 21.10 -59.94 -17.51
CA ARG A 92 22.52 -59.47 -17.45
C ARG A 92 22.83 -58.06 -17.99
N SER A 93 23.70 -57.23 -17.39
CA SER A 93 24.60 -57.22 -16.20
C SER A 93 25.27 -55.83 -16.23
N ARG A 94 25.88 -55.19 -15.22
CA ARG A 94 26.63 -55.62 -14.05
C ARG A 94 26.95 -54.37 -13.19
N CYS A 95 27.14 -54.62 -11.89
CA CYS A 95 27.46 -53.72 -10.77
C CYS A 95 28.66 -52.76 -10.94
N ARG A 96 28.62 -51.63 -10.21
CA ARG A 96 29.42 -51.35 -8.98
C ARG A 96 29.19 -49.93 -8.45
N THR A 97 28.86 -49.81 -7.16
CA THR A 97 29.14 -48.62 -6.34
C THR A 97 30.53 -48.78 -5.67
N PRO A 98 31.15 -47.69 -5.16
CA PRO A 98 31.05 -47.45 -3.71
C PRO A 98 30.98 -45.96 -3.28
N HIS A 99 30.60 -45.79 -2.01
CA HIS A 99 30.39 -44.57 -1.19
C HIS A 99 31.55 -43.55 -1.12
N ARG A 100 31.23 -42.25 -0.96
CA ARG A 100 31.38 -41.42 0.29
C ARG A 100 31.22 -39.90 0.02
N GLY A 101 30.62 -39.18 0.98
CA GLY A 101 31.07 -37.83 1.39
C GLY A 101 30.27 -36.60 0.90
N SER A 102 29.33 -36.15 1.75
CA SER A 102 29.02 -34.74 2.11
C SER A 102 29.52 -33.58 1.22
N ASP A 103 28.58 -32.81 0.64
CA ASP A 103 28.55 -31.33 0.70
C ASP A 103 27.15 -30.78 0.30
N PRO A 104 26.70 -29.63 0.87
CA PRO A 104 25.36 -29.09 0.67
C PRO A 104 25.29 -28.03 -0.45
N LEU A 105 24.10 -27.92 -1.07
CA LEU A 105 23.62 -26.76 -1.85
C LEU A 105 24.38 -26.41 -3.14
N ALA A 106 24.09 -27.15 -4.21
CA ALA A 106 24.32 -26.70 -5.59
C ALA A 106 22.97 -26.62 -6.32
N TRP A 107 22.44 -25.40 -6.48
CA TRP A 107 21.35 -25.11 -7.41
C TRP A 107 21.92 -25.15 -8.84
N GLY A 108 21.67 -26.24 -9.55
CA GLY A 108 21.88 -26.34 -10.99
C GLY A 108 20.78 -25.61 -11.77
N PRO A 109 21.04 -25.19 -13.03
CA PRO A 109 20.25 -24.19 -13.73
C PRO A 109 18.95 -24.80 -14.26
N SER A 110 17.82 -24.51 -13.62
CA SER A 110 16.52 -24.77 -14.23
C SER A 110 16.26 -23.70 -15.28
N ALA A 111 16.12 -24.17 -16.52
CA ALA A 111 15.72 -23.43 -17.72
C ALA A 111 14.88 -22.18 -17.43
N SER A 112 15.36 -21.04 -17.93
CA SER A 112 14.63 -19.79 -18.02
C SER A 112 13.25 -20.04 -18.65
N PRO A 113 12.14 -19.77 -17.94
CA PRO A 113 10.87 -19.63 -18.61
C PRO A 113 10.84 -18.23 -19.20
N VAL A 114 10.87 -18.21 -20.53
CA VAL A 114 10.37 -17.12 -21.36
C VAL A 114 9.16 -16.48 -20.69
N VAL A 115 9.23 -15.16 -20.56
CA VAL A 115 8.19 -14.29 -20.05
C VAL A 115 6.91 -14.49 -20.87
N ALA A 116 6.05 -15.40 -20.40
CA ALA A 116 4.65 -15.42 -20.77
C ALA A 116 3.95 -14.36 -19.90
N GLN A 117 3.92 -13.12 -20.39
CA GLN A 117 2.98 -12.09 -19.91
C GLN A 117 1.51 -12.51 -20.07
N GLY A 118 1.22 -13.69 -20.65
CA GLY A 118 -0.11 -14.27 -20.82
C GLY A 118 -0.68 -15.07 -19.64
N SER A 119 -0.04 -15.12 -18.46
CA SER A 119 -0.61 -15.86 -17.29
C SER A 119 -0.80 -15.02 -16.01
N LEU A 120 -0.69 -13.70 -16.10
CA LEU A 120 -0.96 -12.77 -14.98
C LEU A 120 -2.01 -11.69 -15.29
N GLN A 121 -2.62 -11.71 -16.48
CA GLN A 121 -4.02 -11.31 -16.57
C GLN A 121 -4.79 -12.32 -15.71
N GLY A 122 -5.65 -11.82 -14.81
CA GLY A 122 -6.51 -12.70 -14.02
C GLY A 122 -7.14 -13.75 -14.93
N SER A 123 -7.32 -14.97 -14.41
CA SER A 123 -8.13 -16.02 -15.05
C SER A 123 -9.24 -15.36 -15.87
N PRO A 124 -9.41 -15.70 -17.17
CA PRO A 124 -10.34 -15.00 -18.05
C PRO A 124 -11.62 -14.78 -17.27
N ARG A 125 -11.92 -13.51 -16.97
CA ARG A 125 -13.10 -13.17 -16.17
C ARG A 125 -14.26 -13.63 -17.03
N HIS A 126 -14.81 -14.80 -16.72
CA HIS A 126 -15.96 -15.31 -17.43
C HIS A 126 -17.01 -14.20 -17.45
N PRO A 127 -17.59 -13.87 -18.62
CA PRO A 127 -18.58 -12.81 -18.72
C PRO A 127 -19.69 -13.11 -17.71
N VAL A 128 -19.77 -12.32 -16.64
CA VAL A 128 -20.78 -12.55 -15.61
C VAL A 128 -22.10 -12.03 -16.16
N THR A 129 -23.17 -12.80 -16.06
CA THR A 129 -24.48 -12.35 -16.56
C THR A 129 -24.88 -11.03 -15.90
N PRO A 130 -25.22 -9.97 -16.67
CA PRO A 130 -25.67 -8.71 -16.09
C PRO A 130 -27.03 -8.89 -15.43
N LEU A 131 -27.28 -8.14 -14.36
CA LEU A 131 -28.61 -8.12 -13.73
C LEU A 131 -29.66 -7.50 -14.68
N PRO A 132 -30.95 -7.85 -14.53
CA PRO A 132 -32.04 -7.20 -15.26
C PRO A 132 -32.00 -5.67 -15.09
N PRO A 133 -32.34 -4.88 -16.12
CA PRO A 133 -32.36 -3.42 -16.06
C PRO A 133 -33.04 -2.80 -14.83
N PRO A 134 -34.23 -3.25 -14.39
CA PRO A 134 -34.87 -2.66 -13.20
C PRO A 134 -34.08 -2.95 -11.91
N GLU A 135 -33.49 -4.15 -11.78
CA GLU A 135 -32.68 -4.52 -10.61
C GLU A 135 -31.39 -3.70 -10.56
N ARG A 136 -30.75 -3.46 -11.71
CA ARG A 136 -29.58 -2.57 -11.80
C ARG A 136 -29.92 -1.13 -11.46
N ALA A 137 -31.03 -0.61 -11.98
CA ALA A 137 -31.48 0.75 -11.68
C ALA A 137 -31.77 0.91 -10.18
N LEU A 138 -32.42 -0.08 -9.57
CA LEU A 138 -32.65 -0.10 -8.13
C LEU A 138 -31.35 -0.15 -7.33
N CYS A 139 -30.40 -1.02 -7.71
CA CYS A 139 -29.08 -1.08 -7.05
C CYS A 139 -28.35 0.25 -7.15
N LEU A 140 -28.37 0.91 -8.32
CA LEU A 140 -27.74 2.21 -8.50
C LEU A 140 -28.41 3.29 -7.65
N LEU A 141 -29.74 3.30 -7.60
CA LEU A 141 -30.50 4.23 -6.76
C LEU A 141 -30.15 4.03 -5.28
N ILE A 142 -30.14 2.79 -4.80
CA ILE A 142 -29.75 2.46 -3.42
C ILE A 142 -28.31 2.88 -3.13
N ALA A 143 -27.39 2.63 -4.06
CA ALA A 143 -25.99 3.04 -3.89
C ALA A 143 -25.85 4.56 -3.79
N ILE A 144 -26.49 5.33 -4.67
CA ILE A 144 -26.44 6.81 -4.64
C ILE A 144 -27.12 7.35 -3.39
N ALA A 145 -28.36 6.91 -3.13
CA ALA A 145 -29.14 7.36 -1.98
C ALA A 145 -28.47 6.97 -0.67
N GLY A 146 -27.86 5.78 -0.58
CA GLY A 146 -27.14 5.32 0.59
C GLY A 146 -25.90 6.16 0.91
N HIS A 147 -25.13 6.59 -0.10
CA HIS A 147 -24.03 7.54 0.13
C HIS A 147 -24.56 8.91 0.58
N ALA A 148 -25.58 9.45 -0.11
CA ALA A 148 -26.18 10.72 0.26
C ALA A 148 -26.73 10.70 1.69
N TYR A 149 -27.40 9.60 2.07
CA TYR A 149 -27.88 9.37 3.42
C TYR A 149 -26.74 9.27 4.43
N ALA A 150 -25.68 8.51 4.14
CA ALA A 150 -24.54 8.39 5.04
C ALA A 150 -23.89 9.75 5.33
N PHE A 151 -23.64 10.56 4.30
CA PHE A 151 -23.10 11.91 4.48
C PHE A 151 -24.07 12.84 5.20
N HIS A 152 -25.37 12.74 4.93
CA HIS A 152 -26.38 13.53 5.63
C HIS A 152 -26.44 13.20 7.13
N ILE A 153 -26.41 11.92 7.49
CA ILE A 153 -26.41 11.48 8.89
C ILE A 153 -25.15 11.94 9.61
N VAL A 154 -23.98 11.80 8.98
CA VAL A 154 -22.72 12.29 9.58
C VAL A 154 -22.74 13.80 9.74
N HIS A 155 -23.31 14.54 8.78
CA HIS A 155 -23.49 15.98 8.92
C HIS A 155 -24.39 16.34 10.11
N LEU A 156 -25.54 15.67 10.26
CA LEU A 156 -26.44 15.90 11.40
C LEU A 156 -25.74 15.68 12.74
N VAL A 157 -25.03 14.55 12.90
CA VAL A 157 -24.30 14.21 14.14
C VAL A 157 -23.17 15.19 14.40
N SER A 158 -22.46 15.61 13.35
CA SER A 158 -21.40 16.62 13.45
C SER A 158 -21.95 17.95 13.96
N ARG A 159 -23.15 18.34 13.52
CA ARG A 159 -23.84 19.57 13.96
C ARG A 159 -24.41 19.45 15.36
N GLU A 160 -24.93 18.28 15.74
CA GLU A 160 -25.46 18.02 17.07
C GLU A 160 -24.37 18.11 18.15
N HIS A 161 -23.19 17.56 17.88
CA HIS A 161 -22.06 17.55 18.82
C HIS A 161 -21.03 18.67 18.57
N GLU A 162 -21.32 19.66 17.72
CA GLU A 162 -20.33 20.67 17.30
C GLU A 162 -19.71 21.45 18.46
N GLU A 163 -20.50 21.79 19.48
CA GLU A 163 -20.01 22.56 20.63
C GLU A 163 -19.12 21.73 21.56
N GLU A 164 -19.48 20.47 21.80
CA GLU A 164 -18.67 19.49 22.54
C GLU A 164 -17.33 19.24 21.83
N LEU A 165 -17.40 18.93 20.54
CA LEU A 165 -16.23 18.69 19.70
C LEU A 165 -15.35 19.92 19.56
N HIS A 166 -15.94 21.12 19.48
CA HIS A 166 -15.17 22.37 19.45
C HIS A 166 -14.49 22.66 20.78
N ALA A 167 -15.13 22.36 21.91
CA ALA A 167 -14.55 22.56 23.22
C ALA A 167 -13.32 21.67 23.47
N GLU A 168 -13.28 20.47 22.89
CA GLU A 168 -12.18 19.53 23.07
C GLU A 168 -11.10 19.62 21.99
N PHE A 169 -11.50 19.74 20.71
CA PHE A 169 -10.59 19.66 19.56
C PHE A 169 -10.33 20.99 18.84
N GLU A 170 -10.91 22.10 19.32
CA GLU A 170 -10.71 23.45 18.79
C GLU A 170 -10.93 23.55 17.26
N LEU A 171 -12.13 23.17 16.79
CA LEU A 171 -12.48 23.24 15.35
C LEU A 171 -12.11 24.61 14.73
N GLU A 172 -11.47 24.57 13.56
CA GLU A 172 -10.97 25.77 12.88
C GLU A 172 -12.12 26.57 12.25
N LYS A 173 -11.91 27.88 12.03
CA LYS A 173 -12.82 28.68 11.20
C LYS A 173 -12.61 28.31 9.73
N GLY A 174 -13.66 27.86 9.08
CA GLY A 174 -13.63 27.48 7.67
C GLY A 174 -13.34 28.65 6.73
N PHE A 175 -12.82 28.31 5.54
CA PHE A 175 -12.52 29.29 4.49
C PHE A 175 -13.78 29.79 3.76
N PHE A 176 -14.85 29.00 3.76
CA PHE A 176 -16.10 29.38 3.10
C PHE A 176 -16.77 30.54 3.83
N ALA A 177 -17.28 31.52 3.07
CA ALA A 177 -17.94 32.72 3.57
C ALA A 177 -19.19 32.46 4.46
N TRP A 178 -19.55 31.20 4.68
CA TRP A 178 -20.75 30.75 5.39
C TRP A 178 -20.50 30.42 6.86
N GLY A 179 -19.26 30.59 7.36
CA GLY A 179 -18.95 30.51 8.79
C GLY A 179 -18.98 29.11 9.40
N PHE A 180 -19.02 28.05 8.59
CA PHE A 180 -18.87 26.67 9.09
C PHE A 180 -17.50 26.46 9.73
N LYS A 181 -17.47 25.75 10.85
CA LYS A 181 -16.23 25.25 11.44
C LYS A 181 -15.68 24.11 10.58
N LYS A 182 -14.37 23.88 10.63
CA LYS A 182 -13.65 22.85 9.88
C LYS A 182 -13.01 21.88 10.87
N ASP A 183 -13.08 20.59 10.57
CA ASP A 183 -12.28 19.55 11.24
C ASP A 183 -10.78 19.67 10.85
N PRO A 184 -9.88 20.02 11.79
CA PRO A 184 -8.45 20.11 11.53
C PRO A 184 -7.69 18.81 11.85
N THR A 185 -8.37 17.79 12.37
CA THR A 185 -7.74 16.62 13.03
C THR A 185 -7.29 15.51 12.08
N ASP A 186 -7.67 15.56 10.79
CA ASP A 186 -7.02 14.72 9.78
C ASP A 186 -5.58 15.20 9.56
N PHE A 187 -4.66 14.63 10.33
CA PHE A 187 -3.25 15.00 10.31
C PHE A 187 -2.67 15.01 8.89
N GLU A 188 -2.94 13.98 8.07
CA GLU A 188 -2.36 13.85 6.73
C GLU A 188 -2.86 14.97 5.80
N TRP A 189 -4.16 15.26 5.79
CA TRP A 189 -4.74 16.34 4.99
C TRP A 189 -4.22 17.69 5.45
N THR A 190 -4.24 17.97 6.75
CA THR A 190 -3.77 19.25 7.31
C THR A 190 -2.28 19.44 7.03
N PHE A 191 -1.47 18.40 7.24
CA PHE A 191 -0.04 18.39 6.93
C PHE A 191 0.24 18.71 5.45
N TRP A 192 -0.35 17.96 4.53
CA TRP A 192 -0.10 18.15 3.10
C TRP A 192 -0.70 19.45 2.58
N SER A 193 -1.85 19.90 3.09
CA SER A 193 -2.47 21.18 2.69
C SER A 193 -1.63 22.38 3.12
N HIS A 194 -1.06 22.33 4.33
CA HIS A 194 -0.12 23.35 4.81
C HIS A 194 1.14 23.41 3.93
N TRP A 195 1.76 22.25 3.65
CA TRP A 195 2.94 22.21 2.77
C TRP A 195 2.64 22.59 1.32
N ALA A 196 1.47 22.18 0.80
CA ALA A 196 1.02 22.48 -0.55
C ALA A 196 0.87 24.00 -0.75
N SER A 197 0.13 24.67 0.14
CA SER A 197 -0.13 26.11 0.05
C SER A 197 1.12 26.97 0.26
N SER A 198 2.05 26.54 1.12
CA SER A 198 3.25 27.30 1.46
C SER A 198 4.40 27.13 0.47
N ARG A 199 4.75 25.90 0.07
CA ARG A 199 6.00 25.63 -0.68
C ARG A 199 5.86 24.61 -1.82
N LEU A 200 5.19 23.47 -1.61
CA LEU A 200 5.26 22.35 -2.56
C LEU A 200 4.61 22.66 -3.92
N LEU A 201 3.47 23.36 -3.96
CA LEU A 201 2.84 23.73 -5.23
C LEU A 201 3.71 24.69 -6.06
N TRP A 202 4.36 25.64 -5.40
CA TRP A 202 5.27 26.58 -6.05
C TRP A 202 6.52 25.88 -6.59
N MET A 203 7.08 24.95 -5.83
CA MET A 203 8.21 24.14 -6.28
C MET A 203 7.83 23.17 -7.40
N LEU A 204 6.62 22.61 -7.38
CA LEU A 204 6.08 21.80 -8.48
C LEU A 204 5.88 22.63 -9.75
N LEU A 205 5.34 23.84 -9.61
CA LEU A 205 5.22 24.78 -10.72
C LEU A 205 6.59 25.15 -11.30
N GLY A 206 7.57 25.45 -10.44
CA GLY A 206 8.95 25.71 -10.88
C GLY A 206 9.58 24.51 -11.58
N HIS A 207 9.34 23.28 -11.11
CA HIS A 207 9.78 22.04 -11.78
C HIS A 207 9.22 21.96 -13.20
N VAL A 208 7.90 22.15 -13.33
CA VAL A 208 7.22 22.10 -14.63
C VAL A 208 7.78 23.17 -15.56
N LEU A 209 7.90 24.43 -15.11
CA LEU A 209 8.43 25.52 -15.93
C LEU A 209 9.86 25.23 -16.41
N LEU A 210 10.72 24.75 -15.51
CA LEU A 210 12.09 24.36 -15.84
C LEU A 210 12.12 23.20 -16.85
N SER A 211 11.28 22.19 -16.62
CA SER A 211 11.15 21.02 -17.49
C SER A 211 10.71 21.42 -18.90
N GLN A 212 9.72 22.31 -19.03
CA GLN A 212 9.28 22.84 -20.33
C GLN A 212 10.37 23.66 -21.01
N LEU A 213 11.10 24.49 -20.25
CA LEU A 213 12.22 25.27 -20.77
C LEU A 213 13.30 24.38 -21.37
N PHE A 214 13.71 23.31 -20.67
CA PHE A 214 14.65 22.33 -21.19
C PHE A 214 14.10 21.55 -22.37
N SER A 215 12.83 21.14 -22.33
CA SER A 215 12.18 20.47 -23.45
C SER A 215 12.23 21.29 -24.74
N HIS A 216 12.13 22.63 -24.64
CA HIS A 216 12.20 23.52 -25.80
C HIS A 216 13.65 23.85 -26.20
N SER A 217 14.50 24.19 -25.23
CA SER A 217 15.81 24.81 -25.50
C SER A 217 16.95 23.79 -25.62
N ALA A 218 16.92 22.73 -24.81
CA ALA A 218 17.99 21.74 -24.71
C ALA A 218 17.45 20.39 -24.17
N PRO A 219 16.70 19.63 -25.00
CA PRO A 219 15.98 18.43 -24.54
C PRO A 219 16.90 17.34 -24.00
N GLN A 220 18.16 17.30 -24.47
CA GLN A 220 19.18 16.36 -23.99
C GLN A 220 19.62 16.65 -22.54
N LEU A 221 19.55 17.90 -22.09
CA LEU A 221 19.90 18.32 -20.73
C LEU A 221 18.72 18.23 -19.75
N ARG A 222 17.52 17.89 -20.23
CA ARG A 222 16.30 17.87 -19.41
C ARG A 222 16.43 16.97 -18.15
N PRO A 223 16.95 15.73 -18.23
CA PRO A 223 17.09 14.90 -17.03
C PRO A 223 18.14 15.45 -16.04
N TRP A 224 19.17 16.15 -16.52
CA TRP A 224 20.10 16.90 -15.66
C TRP A 224 19.40 18.05 -14.94
N GLY A 225 18.55 18.79 -15.66
CA GLY A 225 17.71 19.83 -15.08
C GLY A 225 16.81 19.30 -13.97
N TRP A 226 16.15 18.15 -14.18
CA TRP A 226 15.34 17.50 -13.16
C TRP A 226 16.16 17.10 -11.92
N LEU A 227 17.35 16.53 -12.11
CA LEU A 227 18.22 16.15 -11.00
C LEU A 227 18.67 17.36 -10.17
N VAL A 228 19.20 18.40 -10.83
CA VAL A 228 19.70 19.60 -10.14
C VAL A 228 18.56 20.31 -9.42
N TYR A 229 17.41 20.47 -10.08
CA TYR A 229 16.25 21.10 -9.48
C TYR A 229 15.68 20.29 -8.32
N GLY A 230 15.53 18.98 -8.49
CA GLY A 230 15.05 18.10 -7.43
C GLY A 230 15.95 18.09 -6.20
N LEU A 231 17.27 18.09 -6.38
CA LEU A 231 18.23 18.20 -5.28
C LEU A 231 18.16 19.58 -4.61
N ALA A 232 18.02 20.66 -5.37
CA ALA A 232 17.88 22.01 -4.85
C ALA A 232 16.59 22.16 -4.01
N CYS A 233 15.44 21.70 -4.52
CA CYS A 233 14.18 21.71 -3.80
C CYS A 233 14.22 20.82 -2.55
N CYS A 234 14.82 19.63 -2.66
CA CYS A 234 15.02 18.74 -1.51
C CYS A 234 15.85 19.42 -0.41
N THR A 235 16.93 20.12 -0.79
CA THR A 235 17.77 20.88 0.14
C THR A 235 17.04 22.09 0.74
N ALA A 236 16.23 22.79 -0.06
CA ALA A 236 15.45 23.94 0.41
C ALA A 236 14.33 23.54 1.38
N LEU A 237 13.77 22.33 1.25
CA LEU A 237 12.68 21.83 2.10
C LEU A 237 13.19 21.10 3.34
N LEU A 238 14.20 20.25 3.20
CA LEU A 238 14.70 19.37 4.27
C LEU A 238 15.99 19.88 4.92
N GLY A 239 16.53 21.00 4.43
CA GLY A 239 17.86 21.47 4.80
C GLY A 239 18.98 20.60 4.22
N ALA A 240 20.22 21.08 4.35
CA ALA A 240 21.41 20.36 3.85
C ALA A 240 21.60 18.99 4.50
N ARG A 241 21.29 18.86 5.80
CA ARG A 241 21.38 17.58 6.54
C ARG A 241 20.36 16.57 6.02
N GLY A 242 19.09 16.96 5.87
CA GLY A 242 18.05 16.08 5.36
C GLY A 242 18.33 15.63 3.93
N ALA A 243 18.69 16.54 3.03
CA ALA A 243 19.05 16.21 1.65
C ALA A 243 20.29 15.29 1.58
N ALA A 244 21.28 15.48 2.45
CA ALA A 244 22.44 14.59 2.53
C ALA A 244 22.05 13.17 2.95
N VAL A 245 21.08 12.99 3.85
CA VAL A 245 20.56 11.65 4.21
C VAL A 245 19.83 11.00 3.03
N VAL A 246 18.99 11.75 2.31
CA VAL A 246 18.29 11.23 1.11
C VAL A 246 19.30 10.77 0.06
N LEU A 247 20.36 11.58 -0.19
CA LEU A 247 21.44 11.21 -1.09
C LEU A 247 22.22 9.99 -0.59
N ALA A 248 22.52 9.92 0.72
CA ALA A 248 23.21 8.78 1.32
C ALA A 248 22.43 7.47 1.16
N HIS A 249 21.11 7.49 1.30
CA HIS A 249 20.25 6.32 1.02
C HIS A 249 20.40 5.88 -0.45
N ALA A 250 20.35 6.81 -1.40
CA ALA A 250 20.52 6.51 -2.82
C ALA A 250 21.92 5.91 -3.11
N LEU A 251 22.98 6.50 -2.56
CA LEU A 251 24.36 6.05 -2.75
C LEU A 251 24.60 4.68 -2.11
N ALA A 252 24.11 4.43 -0.91
CA ALA A 252 24.22 3.14 -0.23
C ALA A 252 23.52 2.03 -1.04
N SER A 253 22.30 2.27 -1.51
CA SER A 253 21.56 1.30 -2.33
C SER A 253 22.19 1.09 -3.71
N TYR A 254 22.79 2.13 -4.31
CA TYR A 254 23.57 1.99 -5.54
C TYR A 254 24.84 1.16 -5.32
N ALA A 255 25.59 1.41 -4.24
CA ALA A 255 26.76 0.62 -3.88
C ALA A 255 26.40 -0.86 -3.67
N ALA A 256 25.30 -1.14 -2.97
CA ALA A 256 24.78 -2.50 -2.83
C ALA A 256 24.42 -3.15 -4.19
N ALA A 257 23.86 -2.36 -5.11
CA ALA A 257 23.53 -2.82 -6.46
C ALA A 257 24.76 -3.18 -7.29
N GLN A 258 25.87 -2.46 -7.13
CA GLN A 258 27.14 -2.75 -7.82
C GLN A 258 27.70 -4.13 -7.44
N LEU A 259 27.37 -4.64 -6.25
CA LEU A 259 27.78 -5.98 -5.80
C LEU A 259 26.97 -7.12 -6.45
N ARG A 260 25.96 -6.80 -7.29
CA ARG A 260 25.17 -7.76 -8.08
C ARG A 260 24.52 -8.89 -7.26
N ARG A 261 24.23 -8.63 -5.98
CA ARG A 261 23.57 -9.57 -5.08
C ARG A 261 22.22 -9.00 -4.66
N PRO A 262 21.09 -9.54 -5.17
CA PRO A 262 19.75 -9.07 -4.78
C PRO A 262 19.52 -9.13 -3.25
N ALA A 263 20.10 -10.12 -2.57
CA ALA A 263 20.05 -10.22 -1.12
C ALA A 263 20.71 -9.02 -0.41
N LEU A 264 21.86 -8.53 -0.90
CA LEU A 264 22.50 -7.35 -0.34
C LEU A 264 21.69 -6.07 -0.59
N CYS A 265 21.04 -5.96 -1.75
CA CYS A 265 20.12 -4.86 -2.02
C CYS A 265 18.95 -4.85 -1.04
N TRP A 266 18.33 -6.02 -0.79
CA TRP A 266 17.26 -6.15 0.20
C TRP A 266 17.75 -5.85 1.62
N LEU A 267 18.86 -6.43 2.06
CA LEU A 267 19.43 -6.17 3.38
C LEU A 267 19.73 -4.69 3.59
N THR A 268 20.30 -4.03 2.58
CA THR A 268 20.62 -2.59 2.63
C THR A 268 19.34 -1.77 2.72
N ASN A 269 18.38 -1.96 1.81
CA ASN A 269 17.16 -1.14 1.79
C ASN A 269 16.24 -1.43 3.00
N LEU A 270 16.14 -2.67 3.47
CA LEU A 270 15.41 -2.99 4.70
C LEU A 270 16.11 -2.41 5.93
N GLY A 271 17.45 -2.44 5.97
CA GLY A 271 18.23 -1.79 7.03
C GLY A 271 18.04 -0.27 7.05
N LEU A 272 18.06 0.38 5.89
CA LEU A 272 17.78 1.82 5.75
C LEU A 272 16.34 2.15 6.19
N LEU A 273 15.36 1.32 5.83
CA LEU A 273 13.98 1.47 6.27
C LEU A 273 13.82 1.25 7.78
N ALA A 274 14.50 0.25 8.34
CA ALA A 274 14.55 -0.01 9.78
C ALA A 274 15.19 1.15 10.56
N GLY A 275 16.21 1.79 9.98
CA GLY A 275 16.85 2.98 10.54
C GLY A 275 15.86 4.11 10.80
N LEU A 276 14.87 4.30 9.92
CA LEU A 276 13.82 5.32 10.12
C LEU A 276 12.95 5.06 11.35
N GLN A 277 12.87 3.82 11.81
CA GLN A 277 12.03 3.39 12.94
C GLN A 277 12.82 3.25 14.24
N ALA A 278 14.15 3.30 14.17
CA ALA A 278 14.99 3.02 15.32
C ALA A 278 15.04 4.23 16.27
N ALA A 279 15.02 3.95 17.57
CA ALA A 279 15.03 4.98 18.62
C ALA A 279 16.20 5.98 18.50
N HIS A 280 17.35 5.56 17.97
CA HIS A 280 18.51 6.44 17.76
C HIS A 280 18.25 7.51 16.69
N TRP A 281 17.31 7.28 15.78
CA TRP A 281 16.92 8.25 14.76
C TRP A 281 16.14 9.44 15.35
N SER A 282 15.62 9.33 16.59
CA SER A 282 14.94 10.43 17.29
C SER A 282 15.83 11.67 17.46
N HIS A 283 17.16 11.53 17.53
CA HIS A 283 18.08 12.67 17.59
C HIS A 283 18.02 13.54 16.32
N THR A 284 17.63 12.99 15.17
CA THR A 284 17.46 13.76 13.93
C THR A 284 16.25 14.71 13.98
N GLN A 285 15.32 14.51 14.92
CA GLN A 285 14.25 15.47 15.20
C GLN A 285 14.82 16.83 15.63
N GLY A 286 15.95 16.84 16.34
CA GLY A 286 16.63 18.07 16.77
C GLY A 286 17.30 18.86 15.63
N TRP A 287 17.25 18.38 14.38
CA TRP A 287 17.69 19.17 13.22
C TRP A 287 16.64 20.18 12.75
N TYR A 288 15.39 20.00 13.17
CA TYR A 288 14.25 20.73 12.66
C TYR A 288 13.59 21.55 13.76
N GLU A 289 13.03 22.70 13.37
CA GLU A 289 12.35 23.59 14.33
C GLU A 289 10.92 23.09 14.62
N SER A 290 10.31 22.40 13.67
CA SER A 290 8.96 21.86 13.79
C SER A 290 8.91 20.35 13.51
N GLU A 291 7.96 19.66 14.15
CA GLU A 291 7.70 18.25 13.89
C GLU A 291 7.28 18.00 12.44
N ASN A 292 6.60 18.97 11.80
CA ASN A 292 6.18 18.89 10.42
C ASN A 292 7.36 18.79 9.44
N GLU A 293 8.46 19.50 9.68
CA GLU A 293 9.67 19.39 8.85
C GLU A 293 10.33 18.01 9.01
N TYR A 294 10.36 17.50 10.23
CA TYR A 294 10.83 16.15 10.51
C TYR A 294 9.95 15.08 9.83
N PHE A 295 8.62 15.22 9.87
CA PHE A 295 7.72 14.31 9.17
C PHE A 295 7.90 14.37 7.66
N LEU A 296 8.15 15.55 7.07
CA LEU A 296 8.45 15.67 5.65
C LEU A 296 9.72 14.89 5.28
N LEU A 297 10.76 14.93 6.13
CA LEU A 297 11.96 14.09 5.94
C LEU A 297 11.58 12.60 5.95
N LEU A 298 10.81 12.14 6.94
CA LEU A 298 10.41 10.73 7.06
C LEU A 298 9.61 10.26 5.83
N PHE A 299 8.62 11.03 5.37
CA PHE A 299 7.86 10.72 4.16
C PHE A 299 8.78 10.63 2.94
N THR A 300 9.70 11.59 2.79
CA THR A 300 10.67 11.60 1.68
C THR A 300 11.57 10.38 1.71
N LEU A 301 12.07 9.98 2.88
CA LEU A 301 12.93 8.80 3.03
C LEU A 301 12.16 7.49 2.80
N ALA A 302 10.90 7.40 3.21
CA ALA A 302 10.04 6.25 2.96
C ALA A 302 9.74 6.07 1.46
N MET A 303 9.42 7.16 0.75
CA MET A 303 9.24 7.14 -0.71
C MET A 303 10.55 6.87 -1.45
N THR A 304 11.65 7.45 -0.98
CA THR A 304 12.99 7.20 -1.51
C THR A 304 13.38 5.73 -1.36
N ASN A 305 13.04 5.08 -0.25
CA ASN A 305 13.34 3.66 -0.03
C ASN A 305 12.70 2.75 -1.09
N LEU A 306 11.46 3.03 -1.52
CA LEU A 306 10.80 2.30 -2.60
C LEU A 306 11.56 2.47 -3.93
N ARG A 307 12.02 3.70 -4.23
CA ARG A 307 12.82 4.01 -5.42
C ARG A 307 14.19 3.31 -5.37
N CYS A 308 14.87 3.40 -4.23
CA CYS A 308 16.17 2.78 -3.99
C CYS A 308 16.12 1.26 -4.15
N THR A 309 15.12 0.62 -3.56
CA THR A 309 14.89 -0.82 -3.73
C THR A 309 14.60 -1.16 -5.20
N SER A 310 13.78 -0.35 -5.88
CA SER A 310 13.44 -0.56 -7.29
C SER A 310 14.67 -0.52 -8.21
N PHE A 311 15.46 0.55 -8.19
CA PHE A 311 16.62 0.64 -9.08
C PHE A 311 17.73 -0.35 -8.68
N SER A 312 17.96 -0.58 -7.38
CA SER A 312 19.05 -1.46 -6.93
C SER A 312 18.83 -2.92 -7.36
N LEU A 313 17.60 -3.41 -7.27
CA LEU A 313 17.24 -4.75 -7.73
C LEU A 313 17.24 -4.86 -9.26
N GLU A 314 16.88 -3.81 -9.99
CA GLU A 314 16.87 -3.85 -11.45
C GLU A 314 18.27 -3.74 -12.06
N LEU A 315 19.14 -2.90 -11.49
CA LEU A 315 20.55 -2.86 -11.83
C LEU A 315 21.24 -4.21 -11.55
N CYS A 316 20.85 -4.93 -10.50
CA CYS A 316 21.34 -6.29 -10.27
C CYS A 316 20.97 -7.25 -11.41
N ARG A 317 19.75 -7.16 -11.95
CA ARG A 317 19.23 -8.07 -12.99
C ARG A 317 19.73 -7.77 -14.40
N GLN A 318 20.08 -6.53 -14.73
CA GLN A 318 20.47 -6.12 -16.09
C GLN A 318 21.84 -6.63 -16.57
N ALA A 319 22.64 -7.30 -15.73
CA ALA A 319 23.94 -7.86 -16.14
C ALA A 319 23.95 -9.38 -16.35
N ASP A 320 22.80 -10.06 -16.29
CA ASP A 320 22.74 -11.46 -16.70
C ASP A 320 22.92 -11.53 -18.23
N PRO A 321 23.87 -12.34 -18.76
CA PRO A 321 24.09 -12.43 -20.20
C PRO A 321 22.85 -13.01 -20.90
N PRO A 322 22.50 -12.55 -22.12
CA PRO A 322 21.50 -13.22 -22.94
C PRO A 322 21.98 -14.64 -23.29
N CYS A 323 21.13 -15.65 -23.08
CA CYS A 323 21.41 -17.04 -23.45
C CYS A 323 21.85 -17.16 -24.92
N PRO A 324 22.80 -18.05 -25.27
CA PRO A 324 23.20 -18.27 -26.66
C PRO A 324 22.03 -18.82 -27.48
N SER A 325 21.77 -18.17 -28.61
CA SER A 325 20.76 -18.57 -29.60
C SER A 325 21.08 -19.93 -30.20
N VAL A 326 20.15 -20.88 -30.07
CA VAL A 326 20.20 -22.20 -30.74
C VAL A 326 19.86 -22.02 -32.24
N PRO A 327 20.54 -22.69 -33.20
CA PRO A 327 20.25 -22.56 -34.63
C PRO A 327 18.85 -23.08 -35.00
N HIS A 328 18.09 -22.30 -35.75
CA HIS A 328 16.76 -22.68 -36.24
C HIS A 328 16.82 -23.73 -37.36
N HIS A 329 16.12 -24.86 -37.18
CA HIS A 329 15.66 -25.70 -38.29
C HIS A 329 14.29 -25.21 -38.81
N PRO A 330 14.02 -25.24 -40.12
CA PRO A 330 12.77 -24.74 -40.69
C PRO A 330 11.63 -25.75 -40.54
N ARG A 331 10.43 -25.28 -40.16
CA ARG A 331 9.16 -26.03 -40.28
C ARG A 331 8.14 -25.24 -41.12
N PRO A 332 7.17 -25.93 -41.76
CA PRO A 332 6.38 -25.44 -42.89
C PRO A 332 5.20 -24.53 -42.49
N PRO A 333 4.57 -23.84 -43.47
CA PRO A 333 3.65 -22.74 -43.20
C PRO A 333 2.23 -23.23 -42.84
N ALA A 334 1.61 -22.56 -41.87
CA ALA A 334 0.19 -22.65 -41.55
C ALA A 334 -0.46 -21.24 -41.65
N PRO A 335 -1.78 -21.15 -41.92
CA PRO A 335 -2.36 -20.05 -42.68
C PRO A 335 -2.70 -18.80 -41.86
N ALA A 336 -2.85 -17.70 -42.59
CA ALA A 336 -2.94 -16.32 -42.14
C ALA A 336 -4.08 -16.06 -41.12
N GLN A 337 -3.70 -15.64 -39.91
CA GLN A 337 -4.50 -14.81 -39.03
C GLN A 337 -3.66 -13.60 -38.61
N GLN A 338 -4.22 -12.42 -38.83
CA GLN A 338 -3.68 -11.13 -38.43
C GLN A 338 -3.37 -11.13 -36.92
N THR A 339 -2.08 -11.03 -36.59
CA THR A 339 -1.61 -10.79 -35.24
C THR A 339 -1.21 -9.32 -35.10
N ASP A 340 -1.80 -8.66 -34.10
CA ASP A 340 -1.39 -7.36 -33.60
C ASP A 340 0.10 -7.37 -33.17
N PRO A 341 0.85 -6.28 -33.37
CA PRO A 341 2.24 -6.21 -32.93
C PRO A 341 2.31 -6.03 -31.41
N SER A 342 2.65 -7.11 -30.71
CA SER A 342 3.03 -7.12 -29.30
C SER A 342 4.41 -6.49 -29.13
N PRO A 343 4.60 -5.38 -28.37
CA PRO A 343 5.92 -4.79 -28.16
C PRO A 343 6.60 -5.45 -26.96
N LEU A 344 6.99 -6.72 -27.11
CA LEU A 344 7.87 -7.42 -26.16
C LEU A 344 9.00 -8.10 -26.89
N THR A 345 9.77 -7.27 -27.58
CA THR A 345 11.13 -7.60 -27.98
C THR A 345 11.94 -6.31 -27.80
N GLN A 346 12.16 -5.92 -26.55
CA GLN A 346 13.12 -4.87 -26.25
C GLN A 346 14.50 -5.51 -26.23
N GLY A 347 15.28 -5.18 -27.27
CA GLY A 347 16.70 -5.44 -27.34
C GLY A 347 17.44 -4.81 -26.16
N ALA A 348 18.62 -5.34 -25.91
CA ALA A 348 19.55 -4.82 -24.91
C ALA A 348 19.75 -3.31 -25.08
N HIS A 349 19.37 -2.54 -24.06
CA HIS A 349 19.69 -1.12 -23.97
C HIS A 349 21.17 -0.95 -23.63
N PRO A 350 21.97 -0.26 -24.47
CA PRO A 350 23.37 0.03 -24.16
C PRO A 350 23.46 1.20 -23.17
N ALA A 351 24.38 1.10 -22.19
CA ALA A 351 24.86 2.13 -21.25
C ALA A 351 24.19 2.32 -19.86
N ALA A 352 23.28 1.47 -19.39
CA ALA A 352 22.72 1.58 -18.02
C ALA A 352 23.57 0.90 -16.91
N GLY A 353 24.66 0.21 -17.27
CA GLY A 353 25.39 -0.69 -16.37
C GLY A 353 26.41 -0.08 -15.40
N SER A 354 26.75 1.22 -15.52
CA SER A 354 27.88 1.81 -14.74
C SER A 354 27.71 3.27 -14.31
N SER A 355 26.64 3.97 -14.72
CA SER A 355 26.46 5.38 -14.37
C SER A 355 25.51 5.56 -13.19
N LEU A 356 25.95 6.34 -12.19
CA LEU A 356 25.13 6.77 -11.06
C LEU A 356 24.04 7.79 -11.47
N PHE A 357 24.12 8.34 -12.68
CA PHE A 357 23.25 9.39 -13.17
C PHE A 357 21.76 9.05 -13.10
N TRP A 358 21.32 8.00 -13.81
CA TRP A 358 19.90 7.63 -13.88
C TRP A 358 19.29 7.24 -12.52
N PRO A 359 19.98 6.49 -11.64
CA PRO A 359 19.52 6.27 -10.27
C PRO A 359 19.28 7.57 -9.49
N LEU A 360 20.15 8.57 -9.64
CA LEU A 360 19.98 9.87 -9.00
C LEU A 360 18.83 10.68 -9.62
N VAL A 361 18.72 10.73 -10.96
CA VAL A 361 17.58 11.38 -11.64
C VAL A 361 16.27 10.77 -11.15
N TYR A 362 16.18 9.45 -11.09
CA TYR A 362 14.99 8.73 -10.62
C TYR A 362 14.69 9.03 -9.14
N THR A 363 15.72 9.07 -8.29
CA THR A 363 15.55 9.36 -6.86
C THR A 363 15.09 10.79 -6.62
N PHE A 364 15.71 11.77 -7.29
CA PHE A 364 15.45 13.20 -7.12
C PHE A 364 14.43 13.76 -8.11
N TYR A 365 13.77 12.94 -8.91
CA TYR A 365 12.66 13.40 -9.73
C TYR A 365 11.57 13.98 -8.81
N TYR A 366 11.40 15.31 -8.89
CA TYR A 366 10.69 16.10 -7.90
C TYR A 366 9.19 15.78 -7.79
N PRO A 367 8.43 15.58 -8.88
CA PRO A 367 6.97 15.50 -8.79
C PRO A 367 6.45 14.48 -7.77
N PRO A 368 6.92 13.21 -7.75
CA PRO A 368 6.47 12.24 -6.75
C PRO A 368 7.44 12.11 -5.55
N LEU A 369 8.40 13.04 -5.36
CA LEU A 369 9.54 12.89 -4.43
C LEU A 369 9.11 12.68 -2.99
N HIS A 370 8.23 13.57 -2.51
CA HIS A 370 7.77 13.56 -1.11
C HIS A 370 6.51 12.70 -0.94
N ASN A 371 5.63 12.73 -1.94
CA ASN A 371 4.38 11.97 -2.01
C ASN A 371 3.95 11.87 -3.47
N GLY A 372 3.26 10.80 -3.84
CA GLY A 372 2.75 10.59 -5.18
C GLY A 372 2.92 9.15 -5.67
N PRO A 373 2.45 8.87 -6.89
CA PRO A 373 2.43 7.51 -7.40
C PRO A 373 3.84 7.00 -7.70
N ILE A 374 4.18 5.82 -7.17
CA ILE A 374 5.46 5.15 -7.43
C ILE A 374 5.43 4.42 -8.78
N MET A 375 6.56 4.42 -9.48
CA MET A 375 6.77 3.64 -10.71
C MET A 375 8.00 2.76 -10.59
N SER A 376 8.21 1.83 -11.52
CA SER A 376 9.46 1.07 -11.55
C SER A 376 10.58 1.88 -12.20
N TYR A 377 11.83 1.62 -11.82
CA TYR A 377 13.00 2.30 -12.37
C TYR A 377 13.13 2.12 -13.89
N CYS A 378 13.03 0.90 -14.40
CA CYS A 378 13.03 0.63 -15.84
C CYS A 378 11.89 1.35 -16.56
N ASP A 379 10.66 1.36 -16.01
CA ASP A 379 9.55 2.06 -16.65
C ASP A 379 9.79 3.58 -16.67
N PHE A 380 10.39 4.15 -15.62
CA PHE A 380 10.75 5.56 -15.57
C PHE A 380 11.79 5.90 -16.64
N VAL A 381 12.93 5.20 -16.64
CA VAL A 381 14.03 5.45 -17.59
C VAL A 381 13.55 5.26 -19.03
N ALA A 382 12.84 4.16 -19.31
CA ALA A 382 12.31 3.89 -20.65
C ALA A 382 11.33 4.97 -21.13
N ARG A 383 10.59 5.64 -20.23
CA ARG A 383 9.71 6.77 -20.59
C ARG A 383 10.48 8.06 -20.80
N CYS A 384 11.57 8.27 -20.07
CA CYS A 384 12.42 9.45 -20.19
C CYS A 384 13.27 9.43 -21.47
N GLU A 385 13.70 8.24 -21.91
CA GLU A 385 14.56 8.03 -23.08
C GLU A 385 13.80 7.87 -24.40
N ARG A 386 12.46 7.73 -24.38
CA ARG A 386 11.67 7.66 -25.62
C ARG A 386 11.91 8.93 -26.45
N PRO A 387 12.41 8.80 -27.70
CA PRO A 387 12.42 9.92 -28.62
C PRO A 387 10.99 10.46 -28.73
N VAL A 388 10.80 11.77 -28.74
CA VAL A 388 9.54 12.38 -29.18
C VAL A 388 9.27 11.79 -30.56
N SER A 389 8.30 10.89 -30.67
CA SER A 389 8.05 10.13 -31.89
C SER A 389 7.92 11.09 -33.08
N GLN A 390 8.73 10.86 -34.11
CA GLN A 390 8.49 11.44 -35.42
C GLN A 390 7.09 11.00 -35.91
N PRO A 391 6.30 11.89 -36.54
CA PRO A 391 4.98 11.55 -37.03
C PRO A 391 5.12 10.68 -38.29
N GLY A 392 5.19 9.36 -38.11
CA GLY A 392 5.37 8.43 -39.23
C GLY A 392 4.68 7.06 -39.09
N ASP A 393 4.06 6.75 -37.94
CA ASP A 393 3.49 5.42 -37.69
C ASP A 393 1.98 5.48 -37.36
N VAL A 394 1.24 6.22 -38.19
CA VAL A 394 -0.23 6.19 -38.19
C VAL A 394 -0.70 5.55 -39.48
N ARG A 395 -0.94 4.24 -39.44
CA ARG A 395 -1.86 3.57 -40.37
C ARG A 395 -3.28 3.90 -39.92
N SER A 396 -3.87 4.96 -40.45
CA SER A 396 -5.30 5.12 -40.77
C SER A 396 -5.57 6.57 -41.19
N GLY A 397 -6.33 6.72 -42.27
CA GLY A 397 -6.40 7.92 -43.08
C GLY A 397 -7.21 9.06 -42.46
N ASP A 398 -6.52 10.14 -42.13
CA ASP A 398 -7.11 11.46 -41.95
C ASP A 398 -6.20 12.52 -42.62
N PRO A 399 -6.73 13.53 -43.35
CA PRO A 399 -5.91 14.43 -44.15
C PRO A 399 -5.14 15.43 -43.27
N GLN A 400 -3.80 15.39 -43.35
CA GLN A 400 -2.90 16.28 -42.61
C GLN A 400 -2.69 17.64 -43.29
N MET A 401 -2.78 18.71 -42.49
CA MET A 401 -2.18 20.03 -42.75
C MET A 401 -0.78 20.09 -42.08
N PRO A 402 0.24 20.76 -42.64
CA PRO A 402 1.60 20.73 -42.11
C PRO A 402 1.73 21.60 -40.84
N ARG A 403 2.36 21.07 -39.78
CA ARG A 403 2.52 21.76 -38.47
C ARG A 403 3.96 22.23 -38.24
N LEU A 404 4.10 23.51 -37.87
CA LEU A 404 5.34 24.18 -37.43
C LEU A 404 5.94 23.60 -36.13
N PRO A 405 7.26 23.74 -35.90
CA PRO A 405 8.03 23.05 -34.85
C PRO A 405 7.91 23.64 -33.42
N LEU A 406 6.88 24.45 -33.15
CA LEU A 406 6.72 25.17 -31.87
C LEU A 406 5.66 24.59 -30.92
N LEU A 407 4.99 23.48 -31.26
CA LEU A 407 3.85 22.99 -30.47
C LEU A 407 3.80 21.46 -30.23
N PRO A 408 4.77 20.87 -29.49
CA PRO A 408 4.63 19.52 -28.94
C PRO A 408 3.56 19.42 -27.83
N LEU A 409 3.06 20.55 -27.29
CA LEU A 409 2.02 20.61 -26.25
C LEU A 409 0.58 20.62 -26.78
N LEU A 410 0.36 20.87 -28.08
CA LEU A 410 -0.99 20.99 -28.68
C LEU A 410 -1.90 19.77 -28.50
N PRO A 411 -1.41 18.50 -28.58
CA PRO A 411 -2.26 17.33 -28.35
C PRO A 411 -2.55 17.03 -26.86
N LEU A 412 -1.80 17.63 -25.92
CA LEU A 412 -2.03 17.53 -24.47
C LEU A 412 -2.89 18.70 -23.94
N LEU A 413 -2.95 19.80 -24.69
CA LEU A 413 -3.67 21.04 -24.37
C LEU A 413 -5.15 20.87 -24.00
N PRO A 414 -5.95 19.95 -24.58
CA PRO A 414 -7.34 19.76 -24.13
C PRO A 414 -7.48 18.86 -22.88
N ARG A 415 -6.49 18.00 -22.58
CA ARG A 415 -6.56 17.04 -21.45
C ARG A 415 -6.04 17.61 -20.14
N LEU A 416 -5.04 18.49 -20.22
CA LEU A 416 -4.43 19.16 -19.07
C LEU A 416 -5.38 20.07 -18.28
N PRO A 417 -6.13 21.01 -18.90
CA PRO A 417 -7.09 21.84 -18.17
C PRO A 417 -8.19 20.99 -17.56
N TRP A 418 -8.65 19.94 -18.24
CA TRP A 418 -9.62 19.00 -17.67
C TRP A 418 -9.08 18.27 -16.43
N LEU A 419 -7.83 17.78 -16.49
CA LEU A 419 -7.20 17.12 -15.34
C LEU A 419 -6.99 18.09 -14.17
N ALA A 420 -6.54 19.32 -14.45
CA ALA A 420 -6.37 20.36 -13.43
C ALA A 420 -7.71 20.75 -12.78
N VAL A 421 -8.76 20.98 -13.58
CA VAL A 421 -10.13 21.24 -13.09
C VAL A 421 -10.64 20.07 -12.26
N ARG A 422 -10.38 18.83 -12.68
CA ARG A 422 -10.77 17.63 -11.93
C ARG A 422 -10.06 17.54 -10.58
N VAL A 423 -8.76 17.81 -10.50
CA VAL A 423 -8.01 17.82 -9.24
C VAL A 423 -8.51 18.94 -8.32
N ALA A 424 -8.75 20.14 -8.88
CA ALA A 424 -9.33 21.25 -8.12
C ALA A 424 -10.72 20.93 -7.58
N ALA A 425 -11.58 20.28 -8.39
CA ALA A 425 -12.91 19.84 -7.95
C ALA A 425 -12.82 18.83 -6.80
N TRP A 426 -11.88 17.88 -6.84
CA TRP A 426 -11.66 16.95 -5.73
C TRP A 426 -11.12 17.63 -4.48
N TRP A 427 -10.27 18.64 -4.62
CA TRP A 427 -9.79 19.44 -3.49
C TRP A 427 -10.94 20.23 -2.83
N VAL A 428 -11.78 20.89 -3.64
CA VAL A 428 -12.97 21.58 -3.13
C VAL A 428 -13.92 20.59 -2.44
N LEU A 429 -14.10 19.40 -3.00
CA LEU A 429 -14.93 18.36 -2.38
C LEU A 429 -14.34 17.90 -1.03
N ALA A 430 -13.03 17.64 -0.95
CA ALA A 430 -12.38 17.25 0.29
C ALA A 430 -12.51 18.32 1.39
N GLU A 431 -12.30 19.60 1.03
CA GLU A 431 -12.51 20.71 1.96
C GLU A 431 -13.97 20.81 2.40
N LEU A 432 -14.93 20.72 1.47
CA LEU A 432 -16.35 20.73 1.80
C LEU A 432 -16.72 19.58 2.75
N MET A 433 -16.19 18.38 2.50
CA MET A 433 -16.42 17.21 3.36
C MET A 433 -15.98 17.49 4.80
N LEU A 434 -14.79 18.10 5.02
CA LEU A 434 -14.30 18.44 6.36
C LEU A 434 -15.08 19.54 7.09
N HIS A 435 -15.78 20.41 6.35
CA HIS A 435 -16.67 21.42 6.94
C HIS A 435 -18.05 20.86 7.24
N LEU A 436 -18.50 19.87 6.47
CA LEU A 436 -19.83 19.28 6.63
C LEU A 436 -19.84 18.10 7.59
N GLY A 437 -18.75 17.32 7.67
CA GLY A 437 -18.64 16.13 8.50
C GLY A 437 -17.31 16.12 9.25
N TYR A 438 -17.38 16.06 10.57
CA TYR A 438 -16.21 16.03 11.46
C TYR A 438 -15.68 14.60 11.60
N PHE A 439 -15.39 13.94 10.47
CA PHE A 439 -15.11 12.50 10.41
C PHE A 439 -13.94 12.10 11.31
N SER A 440 -12.85 12.86 11.28
CA SER A 440 -11.62 12.51 11.98
C SER A 440 -11.76 12.78 13.47
N VAL A 441 -12.41 13.89 13.85
CA VAL A 441 -12.72 14.19 15.26
C VAL A 441 -13.64 13.13 15.86
N LEU A 442 -14.75 12.81 15.18
CA LEU A 442 -15.71 11.79 15.65
C LEU A 442 -15.05 10.42 15.80
N HIS A 443 -14.04 10.12 14.99
CA HIS A 443 -13.31 8.87 15.04
C HIS A 443 -12.24 8.84 16.15
N GLN A 444 -11.75 10.00 16.59
CA GLN A 444 -10.80 10.14 17.70
C GLN A 444 -11.50 10.18 19.07
N HIS A 445 -12.77 10.58 19.12
CA HIS A 445 -13.55 10.65 20.35
C HIS A 445 -14.22 9.30 20.68
N GLU A 446 -13.50 8.41 21.35
CA GLU A 446 -13.95 7.03 21.63
C GLU A 446 -15.29 6.96 22.39
N GLU A 447 -15.50 7.77 23.43
CA GLU A 447 -16.74 7.76 24.23
C GLU A 447 -17.98 8.11 23.40
N LEU A 448 -17.85 9.16 22.57
CA LEU A 448 -18.90 9.57 21.64
C LEU A 448 -19.16 8.46 20.63
N LEU A 449 -18.11 7.87 20.04
CA LEU A 449 -18.23 6.77 19.09
C LEU A 449 -18.98 5.57 19.70
N GLU A 450 -18.73 5.20 20.95
CA GLU A 450 -19.43 4.12 21.64
C GLU A 450 -20.91 4.45 21.91
N SER A 451 -21.21 5.70 22.21
CA SER A 451 -22.55 6.18 22.52
C SER A 451 -23.47 6.25 21.29
N LEU A 452 -22.90 6.45 20.09
CA LEU A 452 -23.68 6.64 18.87
C LEU A 452 -24.52 5.41 18.50
N PRO A 453 -25.70 5.60 17.86
CA PRO A 453 -26.49 4.50 17.32
C PRO A 453 -25.71 3.68 16.28
N SER A 454 -25.90 2.36 16.26
CA SER A 454 -25.20 1.46 15.32
C SER A 454 -25.38 1.86 13.84
N ALA A 455 -26.57 2.35 13.46
CA ALA A 455 -26.84 2.83 12.10
C ALA A 455 -26.04 4.10 11.76
N THR A 456 -25.88 5.01 12.72
CA THR A 456 -25.05 6.20 12.59
C THR A 456 -23.58 5.83 12.44
N LEU A 457 -23.09 4.87 13.23
CA LEU A 457 -21.74 4.34 13.10
C LEU A 457 -21.49 3.73 11.72
N ALA A 458 -22.44 2.95 11.19
CA ALA A 458 -22.35 2.42 9.84
C ALA A 458 -22.24 3.55 8.77
N CYS A 459 -23.01 4.62 8.91
CA CYS A 459 -22.93 5.79 8.03
C CYS A 459 -21.57 6.51 8.15
N LEU A 460 -21.07 6.69 9.39
CA LEU A 460 -19.76 7.27 9.66
C LEU A 460 -18.63 6.45 9.05
N ALA A 461 -18.69 5.12 9.15
CA ALA A 461 -17.72 4.21 8.51
C ALA A 461 -17.64 4.43 6.99
N ILE A 462 -18.79 4.45 6.31
CA ILE A 462 -18.87 4.64 4.85
C ILE A 462 -18.36 6.03 4.45
N ALA A 463 -18.75 7.07 5.19
CA ALA A 463 -18.36 8.44 4.87
C ALA A 463 -16.85 8.67 5.11
N HIS A 464 -16.28 8.11 6.19
CA HIS A 464 -14.87 8.26 6.53
C HIS A 464 -13.96 7.58 5.48
N VAL A 465 -14.26 6.34 5.07
CA VAL A 465 -13.47 5.69 3.99
C VAL A 465 -13.63 6.38 2.64
N SER A 466 -14.79 7.01 2.39
CA SER A 466 -15.02 7.82 1.20
C SER A 466 -14.19 9.11 1.22
N PHE A 467 -14.09 9.79 2.37
CA PHE A 467 -13.21 10.94 2.56
C PHE A 467 -11.74 10.56 2.34
N PHE A 468 -11.31 9.43 2.91
CA PHE A 468 -9.95 8.91 2.70
C PHE A 468 -9.66 8.71 1.20
N TYR A 469 -10.60 8.16 0.43
CA TYR A 469 -10.47 8.05 -1.02
C TYR A 469 -10.33 9.40 -1.73
N VAL A 470 -11.19 10.39 -1.43
CA VAL A 470 -11.17 11.71 -2.09
C VAL A 470 -9.84 12.42 -1.81
N LYS A 471 -9.30 12.31 -0.59
CA LYS A 471 -7.98 12.85 -0.22
C LYS A 471 -6.89 12.36 -1.18
N TYR A 472 -6.85 11.04 -1.47
CA TYR A 472 -5.82 10.46 -2.32
C TYR A 472 -5.97 10.82 -3.80
N LEU A 473 -7.18 11.16 -4.28
CA LEU A 473 -7.36 11.72 -5.63
C LEU A 473 -6.63 13.06 -5.80
N VAL A 474 -6.53 13.85 -4.74
CA VAL A 474 -5.81 15.13 -4.73
C VAL A 474 -4.32 14.89 -4.55
N LEU A 475 -3.94 14.13 -3.51
CA LEU A 475 -2.53 13.87 -3.17
C LEU A 475 -1.78 13.18 -4.32
N PHE A 476 -2.42 12.26 -5.05
CA PHE A 476 -1.80 11.64 -6.24
C PHE A 476 -2.08 12.42 -7.52
N GLY A 477 -3.19 13.17 -7.59
CA GLY A 477 -3.58 13.93 -8.76
C GLY A 477 -2.64 15.08 -9.09
N VAL A 478 -2.24 15.85 -8.07
CA VAL A 478 -1.31 16.99 -8.22
C VAL A 478 0.05 16.58 -8.80
N PRO A 479 0.80 15.63 -8.21
CA PRO A 479 2.07 15.19 -8.78
C PRO A 479 1.87 14.49 -10.14
N SER A 480 0.79 13.74 -10.33
CA SER A 480 0.45 13.13 -11.62
C SER A 480 0.27 14.16 -12.73
N LEU A 481 -0.30 15.34 -12.44
CA LEU A 481 -0.45 16.42 -13.43
C LEU A 481 0.92 16.93 -13.89
N ALA A 482 1.85 17.18 -12.97
CA ALA A 482 3.21 17.57 -13.30
C ALA A 482 3.95 16.51 -14.13
N MET A 483 3.76 15.23 -13.80
CA MET A 483 4.35 14.12 -14.57
C MET A 483 3.81 14.06 -16.01
N HIS A 484 2.50 14.25 -16.21
CA HIS A 484 1.93 14.33 -17.56
C HIS A 484 2.53 15.50 -18.37
N LEU A 485 2.76 16.65 -17.73
CA LEU A 485 3.40 17.81 -18.36
C LEU A 485 4.85 17.51 -18.77
N ASP A 486 5.56 16.67 -18.01
CA ASP A 486 6.90 16.18 -18.37
C ASP A 486 6.90 15.11 -19.48
N GLY A 487 5.73 14.64 -19.90
CA GLY A 487 5.58 13.49 -20.80
C GLY A 487 5.83 12.13 -20.13
N VAL A 488 5.94 12.10 -18.81
CA VAL A 488 6.08 10.88 -18.01
C VAL A 488 4.68 10.42 -17.60
N GLN A 489 4.18 9.35 -18.20
CA GLN A 489 2.87 8.83 -17.84
C GLN A 489 2.89 8.29 -16.39
N PRO A 490 2.08 8.80 -15.46
CA PRO A 490 1.97 8.22 -14.12
C PRO A 490 1.11 6.94 -14.12
N PRO A 491 1.21 6.11 -13.06
CA PRO A 491 0.18 5.12 -12.74
C PRO A 491 -1.23 5.77 -12.66
N PRO A 492 -2.30 5.03 -12.99
CA PRO A 492 -3.66 5.52 -12.81
C PRO A 492 -3.96 5.94 -11.37
N LEU A 493 -4.78 6.98 -11.22
CA LEU A 493 -5.32 7.40 -9.93
C LEU A 493 -6.23 6.33 -9.30
N PRO A 494 -6.47 6.40 -7.97
CA PRO A 494 -7.33 5.46 -7.27
C PRO A 494 -8.70 5.30 -7.95
N ARG A 495 -9.15 4.06 -8.08
CA ARG A 495 -10.52 3.74 -8.47
C ARG A 495 -11.47 4.09 -7.33
N CYS A 496 -12.69 4.51 -7.66
CA CYS A 496 -13.75 4.73 -6.68
C CYS A 496 -13.92 3.50 -5.76
N VAL A 497 -13.70 3.71 -4.46
CA VAL A 497 -13.73 2.64 -3.44
C VAL A 497 -15.11 2.00 -3.32
N SER A 498 -16.18 2.77 -3.56
CA SER A 498 -17.56 2.28 -3.52
C SER A 498 -17.90 1.29 -4.63
N ILE A 499 -17.07 1.15 -5.66
CA ILE A 499 -17.29 0.18 -6.75
C ILE A 499 -16.24 -0.94 -6.75
N THR A 500 -15.39 -0.98 -5.72
CA THR A 500 -14.50 -2.11 -5.47
C THR A 500 -15.28 -3.19 -4.74
N HIS A 501 -15.02 -4.46 -5.07
CA HIS A 501 -15.87 -5.58 -4.65
C HIS A 501 -15.08 -6.78 -4.10
N GLY A 502 -13.99 -6.51 -3.40
CA GLY A 502 -13.16 -7.51 -2.73
C GLY A 502 -11.82 -6.96 -2.25
N PHE A 503 -11.08 -7.76 -1.47
CA PHE A 503 -9.75 -7.41 -0.99
C PHE A 503 -8.77 -7.26 -2.16
N SER A 504 -8.72 -8.25 -3.06
CA SER A 504 -7.76 -8.19 -4.17
C SER A 504 -8.07 -7.03 -5.12
N ASP A 505 -9.35 -6.70 -5.32
CA ASP A 505 -9.76 -5.58 -6.17
C ASP A 505 -9.42 -4.23 -5.54
N MET A 506 -9.60 -4.08 -4.22
CA MET A 506 -9.17 -2.89 -3.49
C MET A 506 -7.65 -2.66 -3.64
N TRP A 507 -6.84 -3.68 -3.33
CA TRP A 507 -5.38 -3.57 -3.38
C TRP A 507 -4.82 -3.33 -4.78
N ARG A 508 -5.49 -3.83 -5.83
CA ARG A 508 -5.07 -3.59 -7.22
C ARG A 508 -5.32 -2.17 -7.70
N ASN A 509 -6.37 -1.52 -7.19
CA ASN A 509 -6.93 -0.32 -7.80
C ASN A 509 -6.89 0.94 -6.91
N PHE A 510 -6.57 0.82 -5.62
CA PHE A 510 -6.40 1.99 -4.76
C PHE A 510 -5.07 2.69 -5.04
N ASP A 511 -3.93 2.05 -4.72
CA ASP A 511 -2.60 2.51 -5.11
C ASP A 511 -2.00 1.58 -6.16
N VAL A 512 -2.26 1.89 -7.43
CA VAL A 512 -1.81 1.09 -8.57
C VAL A 512 -0.28 1.08 -8.68
N GLY A 513 0.38 2.17 -8.31
CA GLY A 513 1.84 2.29 -8.35
C GLY A 513 2.47 1.34 -7.34
N LEU A 514 2.07 1.46 -6.08
CA LEU A 514 2.58 0.64 -4.99
C LEU A 514 2.22 -0.83 -5.21
N HIS A 515 1.02 -1.14 -5.66
CA HIS A 515 0.61 -2.51 -5.98
C HIS A 515 1.54 -3.16 -7.02
N ARG A 516 1.82 -2.46 -8.13
CA ARG A 516 2.74 -2.96 -9.17
C ARG A 516 4.16 -3.15 -8.63
N TRP A 517 4.61 -2.22 -7.79
CA TRP A 517 5.91 -2.30 -7.12
C TRP A 517 5.99 -3.55 -6.23
N LEU A 518 5.00 -3.75 -5.36
CA LEU A 518 4.93 -4.90 -4.44
C LEU A 518 4.90 -6.23 -5.20
N LEU A 519 4.13 -6.29 -6.28
CA LEU A 519 4.07 -7.49 -7.11
C LEU A 519 5.43 -7.81 -7.75
N ARG A 520 6.07 -6.79 -8.35
CA ARG A 520 7.31 -6.95 -9.12
C ARG A 520 8.52 -7.28 -8.24
N TYR A 521 8.63 -6.63 -7.07
CA TYR A 521 9.83 -6.75 -6.24
C TYR A 521 9.68 -7.75 -5.10
N VAL A 522 8.48 -7.98 -4.56
CA VAL A 522 8.26 -8.86 -3.41
C VAL A 522 7.52 -10.13 -3.81
N TYR A 523 6.31 -10.02 -4.35
CA TYR A 523 5.43 -11.18 -4.57
C TYR A 523 5.98 -12.17 -5.60
N VAL A 524 6.32 -11.69 -6.82
CA VAL A 524 6.77 -12.55 -7.92
C VAL A 524 8.10 -13.24 -7.59
N PRO A 525 9.14 -12.55 -7.07
CA PRO A 525 10.40 -13.21 -6.71
C PRO A 525 10.27 -14.29 -5.63
N LEU A 526 9.28 -14.20 -4.74
CA LEU A 526 9.02 -15.24 -3.72
C LEU A 526 8.29 -16.47 -4.28
N GLY A 527 7.91 -16.46 -5.56
CA GLY A 527 7.26 -17.55 -6.28
C GLY A 527 5.80 -17.27 -6.64
N GLY A 528 5.24 -16.16 -6.14
CA GLY A 528 3.91 -15.67 -6.46
C GLY A 528 2.86 -16.78 -6.52
N SER A 529 2.06 -16.79 -7.58
CA SER A 529 0.97 -17.76 -7.78
C SER A 529 1.43 -19.09 -8.37
N GLN A 530 2.71 -19.23 -8.76
CA GLN A 530 3.24 -20.42 -9.47
C GLN A 530 3.70 -21.53 -8.52
N GLY A 531 3.86 -21.23 -7.23
CA GLY A 531 4.38 -22.16 -6.23
C GLY A 531 3.34 -22.99 -5.47
N GLY A 532 2.09 -23.05 -5.94
CA GLY A 532 0.96 -23.62 -5.20
C GLY A 532 0.36 -22.68 -4.15
N ALA A 533 -0.74 -23.11 -3.54
CA ALA A 533 -1.54 -22.26 -2.64
C ALA A 533 -0.78 -21.77 -1.40
N LEU A 534 0.02 -22.65 -0.77
CA LEU A 534 0.81 -22.29 0.40
C LEU A 534 1.89 -21.24 0.07
N ARG A 535 2.64 -21.44 -1.01
CA ARG A 535 3.69 -20.50 -1.43
C ARG A 535 3.11 -19.16 -1.84
N GLN A 536 1.93 -19.16 -2.45
CA GLN A 536 1.20 -17.92 -2.69
C GLN A 536 0.80 -17.23 -1.39
N ALA A 537 0.22 -17.95 -0.42
CA ALA A 537 -0.19 -17.37 0.85
C ALA A 537 1.02 -16.76 1.58
N VAL A 538 2.17 -17.45 1.60
CA VAL A 538 3.42 -16.94 2.17
C VAL A 538 3.96 -15.74 1.39
N SER A 539 3.96 -15.78 0.06
CA SER A 539 4.41 -14.65 -0.78
C SER A 539 3.53 -13.41 -0.58
N CYS A 540 2.21 -13.62 -0.43
CA CYS A 540 1.24 -12.58 -0.09
C CYS A 540 1.50 -12.04 1.33
N GLY A 541 1.75 -12.92 2.30
CA GLY A 541 2.09 -12.52 3.67
C GLY A 541 3.35 -11.68 3.73
N ALA A 542 4.38 -12.01 2.95
CA ALA A 542 5.60 -11.22 2.86
C ALA A 542 5.37 -9.82 2.26
N VAL A 543 4.46 -9.70 1.28
CA VAL A 543 4.02 -8.39 0.75
C VAL A 543 3.40 -7.55 1.85
N PHE A 544 2.43 -8.10 2.58
CA PHE A 544 1.75 -7.38 3.66
C PHE A 544 2.67 -7.06 4.83
N LEU A 545 3.62 -7.93 5.14
CA LEU A 545 4.66 -7.68 6.14
C LEU A 545 5.57 -6.51 5.73
N TYR A 546 5.96 -6.45 4.45
CA TYR A 546 6.72 -5.31 3.93
C TYR A 546 5.91 -4.01 4.04
N VAL A 547 4.63 -4.03 3.67
CA VAL A 547 3.74 -2.87 3.77
C VAL A 547 3.57 -2.41 5.23
N PHE A 548 3.33 -3.35 6.16
CA PHE A 548 3.32 -3.09 7.61
C PHE A 548 4.61 -2.40 8.06
N PHE A 549 5.75 -2.92 7.64
CA PHE A 549 7.05 -2.38 8.00
C PHE A 549 7.23 -0.98 7.39
N TRP A 550 6.91 -0.79 6.12
CA TRP A 550 6.99 0.50 5.44
C TRP A 550 6.12 1.59 6.08
N HIS A 551 4.95 1.23 6.63
CA HIS A 551 4.07 2.16 7.35
C HIS A 551 4.49 2.49 8.80
N GLY A 552 5.58 1.91 9.31
CA GLY A 552 6.14 2.27 10.64
C GLY A 552 5.94 1.23 11.75
N ALA A 553 5.57 -0.01 11.41
CA ALA A 553 5.67 -1.18 12.29
C ALA A 553 4.92 -1.14 13.65
N GLN A 554 3.78 -0.46 13.73
CA GLN A 554 2.94 -0.40 14.94
C GLN A 554 1.95 -1.57 15.05
N ALA A 555 1.56 -1.95 16.27
CA ALA A 555 0.71 -3.12 16.50
C ALA A 555 -0.61 -3.11 15.71
N TYR A 556 -1.29 -1.95 15.62
CA TYR A 556 -2.53 -1.82 14.85
C TYR A 556 -2.30 -1.98 13.33
N LEU A 557 -1.14 -1.56 12.80
CA LEU A 557 -0.75 -1.77 11.42
C LEU A 557 -0.48 -3.26 11.13
N LEU A 558 0.08 -3.98 12.09
CA LEU A 558 0.26 -5.44 11.95
C LEU A 558 -1.10 -6.13 11.88
N PHE A 559 -2.05 -5.72 12.71
CA PHE A 559 -3.41 -6.25 12.69
C PHE A 559 -4.10 -5.94 11.36
N TRP A 560 -4.05 -4.69 10.89
CA TRP A 560 -4.57 -4.29 9.57
C TRP A 560 -3.93 -5.09 8.42
N ALA A 561 -2.60 -5.23 8.40
CA ALA A 561 -1.89 -5.99 7.38
C ALA A 561 -2.27 -7.48 7.41
N THR A 562 -2.46 -8.04 8.61
CA THR A 562 -2.92 -9.42 8.81
C THR A 562 -4.35 -9.62 8.29
N LEU A 563 -5.28 -8.71 8.61
CA LEU A 563 -6.65 -8.76 8.11
C LEU A 563 -6.70 -8.73 6.57
N ASN A 564 -5.90 -7.86 5.94
CA ASN A 564 -5.84 -7.80 4.48
C ASN A 564 -5.19 -9.03 3.86
N TRP A 565 -4.11 -9.55 4.47
CA TRP A 565 -3.47 -10.79 4.04
C TRP A 565 -4.44 -11.98 4.11
N LEU A 566 -5.15 -12.13 5.21
CA LEU A 566 -6.18 -13.16 5.38
C LEU A 566 -7.31 -12.95 4.39
N GLY A 567 -7.81 -11.72 4.22
CA GLY A 567 -8.85 -11.39 3.25
C GLY A 567 -8.49 -11.79 1.82
N VAL A 568 -7.29 -11.44 1.34
CA VAL A 568 -6.80 -11.86 0.00
C VAL A 568 -6.61 -13.37 -0.08
N THR A 569 -6.09 -13.99 0.98
CA THR A 569 -5.85 -15.45 1.00
C THR A 569 -7.16 -16.23 0.96
N VAL A 570 -8.17 -15.80 1.74
CA VAL A 570 -9.52 -16.38 1.73
C VAL A 570 -10.19 -16.15 0.38
N GLU A 571 -10.14 -14.92 -0.15
CA GLU A 571 -10.72 -14.60 -1.46
C GLU A 571 -10.12 -15.48 -2.58
N THR A 572 -8.80 -15.60 -2.61
CA THR A 572 -8.13 -16.42 -3.63
C THR A 572 -8.36 -17.91 -3.39
N GLY A 573 -8.34 -18.37 -2.13
CA GLY A 573 -8.61 -19.75 -1.76
C GLY A 573 -10.03 -20.18 -2.12
N LEU A 574 -11.01 -19.32 -1.84
CA LEU A 574 -12.40 -19.51 -2.23
C LEU A 574 -12.50 -19.57 -3.76
N GLY A 575 -11.97 -18.58 -4.47
CA GLY A 575 -11.97 -18.54 -5.94
C GLY A 575 -11.35 -19.80 -6.56
N ARG A 576 -10.26 -20.32 -5.97
CA ARG A 576 -9.67 -21.60 -6.36
C ARG A 576 -10.60 -22.76 -6.13
N ALA A 577 -11.15 -22.90 -4.92
CA ALA A 577 -12.10 -23.96 -4.60
C ALA A 577 -13.28 -23.96 -5.58
N LEU A 578 -13.80 -22.77 -5.95
CA LEU A 578 -14.86 -22.60 -6.94
C LEU A 578 -14.43 -23.03 -8.35
N SER A 579 -13.17 -22.81 -8.72
CA SER A 579 -12.61 -23.13 -10.05
C SER A 579 -12.06 -24.55 -10.21
N SER A 580 -11.59 -25.18 -9.12
CA SER A 580 -10.96 -26.50 -9.11
C SER A 580 -11.97 -27.63 -9.01
N THR A 581 -13.15 -27.35 -8.48
CA THR A 581 -14.33 -28.12 -8.84
C THR A 581 -14.57 -27.89 -10.34
N PRO A 582 -14.82 -28.93 -11.16
CA PRO A 582 -15.24 -28.72 -12.56
C PRO A 582 -16.29 -27.62 -12.53
N ALA A 583 -16.21 -26.60 -13.39
CA ALA A 583 -17.08 -25.42 -13.30
C ALA A 583 -18.59 -25.77 -13.22
N GLU A 584 -18.97 -27.01 -13.60
CA GLU A 584 -20.27 -27.67 -13.39
C GLU A 584 -20.65 -28.06 -11.93
N ARG A 585 -19.71 -28.22 -10.99
CA ARG A 585 -19.96 -28.65 -9.60
C ARG A 585 -20.10 -27.49 -8.61
N LEU A 586 -19.66 -26.28 -8.98
CA LEU A 586 -19.85 -25.07 -8.16
C LEU A 586 -20.60 -23.92 -8.87
N SER A 587 -20.96 -24.08 -10.15
CA SER A 587 -22.40 -24.03 -10.36
C SER A 587 -22.98 -25.06 -9.39
N LEU A 588 -23.65 -24.64 -8.32
CA LEU A 588 -24.49 -25.55 -7.54
C LEU A 588 -25.28 -26.37 -8.56
N GLY A 589 -24.91 -27.64 -8.79
CA GLY A 589 -25.22 -28.36 -10.04
C GLY A 589 -26.69 -28.23 -10.42
N GLY A 590 -27.00 -27.53 -11.51
CA GLY A 590 -28.37 -27.30 -11.98
C GLY A 590 -29.33 -26.52 -11.06
N ARG A 591 -28.90 -25.97 -9.91
CA ARG A 591 -29.79 -25.35 -8.90
C ARG A 591 -29.87 -23.83 -8.95
N LEU A 592 -28.82 -23.13 -9.36
CA LEU A 592 -28.81 -21.66 -9.46
C LEU A 592 -28.64 -21.23 -10.91
N SER A 593 -29.58 -20.40 -11.38
CA SER A 593 -29.47 -19.74 -12.68
C SER A 593 -28.23 -18.82 -12.73
N PRO A 594 -27.75 -18.43 -13.93
CA PRO A 594 -26.66 -17.46 -14.07
C PRO A 594 -26.93 -16.15 -13.31
N LEU A 595 -28.21 -15.72 -13.26
CA LEU A 595 -28.65 -14.60 -12.43
C LEU A 595 -28.53 -14.90 -10.92
N GLY A 596 -28.89 -16.11 -10.49
CA GLY A 596 -28.69 -16.57 -9.12
C GLY A 596 -27.21 -16.56 -8.71
N GLN A 597 -26.31 -16.96 -9.60
CA GLN A 597 -24.86 -16.88 -9.40
C GLN A 597 -24.40 -15.42 -9.27
N ARG A 598 -24.87 -14.53 -10.16
CA ARG A 598 -24.57 -13.09 -10.08
C ARG A 598 -25.00 -12.48 -8.75
N ARG A 599 -26.19 -12.83 -8.26
CA ARG A 599 -26.69 -12.35 -6.96
C ARG A 599 -25.84 -12.90 -5.81
N LEU A 600 -25.51 -14.19 -5.82
CA LEU A 600 -24.64 -14.78 -4.80
C LEU A 600 -23.26 -14.12 -4.76
N LEU A 601 -22.64 -13.87 -5.92
CA LEU A 601 -21.38 -13.14 -6.02
C LEU A 601 -21.50 -11.73 -5.44
N GLY A 602 -22.60 -11.03 -5.69
CA GLY A 602 -22.87 -9.73 -5.06
C GLY A 602 -22.96 -9.79 -3.53
N VAL A 603 -23.54 -10.85 -2.98
CA VAL A 603 -23.62 -11.05 -1.51
C VAL A 603 -22.23 -11.28 -0.92
N ILE A 604 -21.45 -12.16 -1.54
CA ILE A 604 -20.07 -12.43 -1.13
C ILE A 604 -19.22 -11.16 -1.24
N ALA A 605 -19.37 -10.42 -2.33
CA ALA A 605 -18.68 -9.16 -2.56
C ALA A 605 -19.08 -8.08 -1.54
N GLY A 606 -20.36 -7.95 -1.20
CA GLY A 606 -20.83 -7.03 -0.18
C GLY A 606 -20.23 -7.34 1.19
N ALA A 607 -20.23 -8.61 1.59
CA ALA A 607 -19.60 -9.05 2.84
C ALA A 607 -18.08 -8.85 2.84
N SER A 608 -17.41 -9.17 1.72
CA SER A 608 -15.98 -8.95 1.56
C SER A 608 -15.62 -7.46 1.67
N THR A 609 -16.39 -6.59 1.00
CA THR A 609 -16.21 -5.13 1.05
C THR A 609 -16.45 -4.59 2.45
N ALA A 610 -17.42 -5.12 3.19
CA ALA A 610 -17.65 -4.74 4.59
C ALA A 610 -16.42 -5.02 5.47
N MET A 611 -15.76 -6.16 5.26
CA MET A 611 -14.53 -6.52 5.96
C MET A 611 -13.32 -5.69 5.52
N VAL A 612 -13.23 -5.30 4.25
CA VAL A 612 -12.23 -4.34 3.77
C VAL A 612 -12.42 -2.98 4.45
N ILE A 613 -13.66 -2.48 4.54
CA ILE A 613 -13.98 -1.23 5.25
C ILE A 613 -13.57 -1.33 6.71
N LEU A 614 -13.98 -2.39 7.41
CA LEU A 614 -13.61 -2.62 8.81
C LEU A 614 -12.08 -2.64 9.01
N SER A 615 -11.37 -3.34 8.12
CA SER A 615 -9.91 -3.36 8.16
C SER A 615 -9.32 -1.96 8.00
N ASN A 616 -9.82 -1.17 7.06
CA ASN A 616 -9.36 0.21 6.86
C ASN A 616 -9.70 1.13 8.03
N LEU A 617 -10.80 0.91 8.76
CA LEU A 617 -11.09 1.65 9.98
C LEU A 617 -10.07 1.35 11.08
N VAL A 618 -9.54 0.11 11.16
CA VAL A 618 -8.41 -0.19 12.06
C VAL A 618 -7.14 0.56 11.65
N PHE A 619 -6.90 0.72 10.33
CA PHE A 619 -5.76 1.50 9.83
C PHE A 619 -5.87 2.99 10.16
N LEU A 620 -7.09 3.53 10.15
CA LEU A 620 -7.35 4.95 10.38
C LEU A 620 -7.41 5.31 11.87
N GLY A 621 -8.16 4.55 12.68
CA GLY A 621 -8.43 4.86 14.09
C GLY A 621 -7.72 3.97 15.11
N GLY A 622 -7.08 2.88 14.68
CA GLY A 622 -6.47 1.89 15.57
C GLY A 622 -7.40 0.75 15.96
N THR A 623 -6.90 -0.17 16.78
CA THR A 623 -7.61 -1.42 17.10
C THR A 623 -8.84 -1.22 18.00
N ALA A 624 -8.80 -0.25 18.92
CA ALA A 624 -9.93 0.05 19.81
C ALA A 624 -11.14 0.55 19.00
N VAL A 625 -10.91 1.58 18.18
CA VAL A 625 -11.93 2.12 17.27
C VAL A 625 -12.47 1.04 16.32
N GLY A 626 -11.60 0.24 15.71
CA GLY A 626 -12.04 -0.89 14.88
C GLY A 626 -12.90 -1.92 15.61
N ALA A 627 -12.62 -2.18 16.89
CA ALA A 627 -13.44 -3.07 17.72
C ALA A 627 -14.84 -2.48 17.98
N VAL A 628 -14.94 -1.17 18.23
CA VAL A 628 -16.24 -0.49 18.38
C VAL A 628 -17.10 -0.68 17.14
N TYR A 629 -16.55 -0.49 15.94
CA TYR A 629 -17.30 -0.73 14.69
C TYR A 629 -17.71 -2.20 14.54
N TRP A 630 -16.82 -3.15 14.86
CA TRP A 630 -17.15 -4.56 14.82
C TRP A 630 -18.32 -4.91 15.76
N ASP A 631 -18.20 -4.55 17.03
CA ASP A 631 -19.17 -4.89 18.07
C ASP A 631 -20.51 -4.19 17.83
N ARG A 632 -20.50 -2.89 17.52
CA ARG A 632 -21.73 -2.09 17.40
C ARG A 632 -22.45 -2.32 16.08
N VAL A 633 -21.73 -2.45 14.96
CA VAL A 633 -22.35 -2.58 13.64
C VAL A 633 -22.71 -4.02 13.32
N PHE A 634 -21.81 -4.98 13.58
CA PHE A 634 -22.01 -6.36 13.13
C PHE A 634 -22.63 -7.27 14.19
N LEU A 635 -22.26 -7.12 15.46
CA LEU A 635 -22.79 -7.96 16.54
C LEU A 635 -24.09 -7.41 17.14
N GLN A 636 -24.03 -6.20 17.72
CA GLN A 636 -25.17 -5.58 18.39
C GLN A 636 -26.19 -5.01 17.39
N GLY A 637 -25.71 -4.56 16.22
CA GLY A 637 -26.53 -4.07 15.13
C GLY A 637 -27.31 -5.16 14.37
N TRP A 638 -27.09 -6.44 14.70
CA TRP A 638 -27.77 -7.55 14.05
C TRP A 638 -29.25 -7.64 14.45
N PRO A 639 -30.17 -7.91 13.51
CA PRO A 639 -29.93 -8.08 12.08
C PRO A 639 -29.99 -6.76 11.29
N TRP A 640 -30.67 -5.73 11.80
CA TRP A 640 -31.13 -4.62 10.97
C TRP A 640 -30.01 -3.73 10.41
N THR A 641 -29.08 -3.31 11.26
CA THR A 641 -27.96 -2.46 10.83
C THR A 641 -27.02 -3.28 9.95
N THR A 642 -26.68 -4.49 10.38
CA THR A 642 -25.78 -5.38 9.65
C THR A 642 -26.31 -5.69 8.25
N LEU A 643 -27.58 -6.11 8.14
CA LEU A 643 -28.20 -6.40 6.86
C LEU A 643 -28.35 -5.13 6.01
N GLY A 644 -28.66 -3.98 6.61
CA GLY A 644 -28.70 -2.69 5.90
C GLY A 644 -27.37 -2.35 5.23
N VAL A 645 -26.25 -2.46 5.96
CA VAL A 645 -24.90 -2.25 5.43
C VAL A 645 -24.58 -3.26 4.33
N LEU A 646 -24.85 -4.53 4.56
CA LEU A 646 -24.57 -5.59 3.57
C LEU A 646 -25.42 -5.41 2.29
N SER A 647 -26.68 -4.99 2.41
CA SER A 647 -27.55 -4.67 1.26
C SER A 647 -27.07 -3.45 0.48
N PHE A 648 -26.61 -2.41 1.17
CA PHE A 648 -25.99 -1.24 0.53
C PHE A 648 -24.71 -1.62 -0.23
N LEU A 649 -23.82 -2.37 0.42
CA LEU A 649 -22.56 -2.81 -0.20
C LEU A 649 -22.78 -3.84 -1.30
N TYR A 650 -23.82 -4.68 -1.20
CA TYR A 650 -24.27 -5.52 -2.30
C TYR A 650 -24.60 -4.70 -3.54
N CYS A 651 -25.41 -3.64 -3.39
CA CYS A 651 -25.81 -2.78 -4.51
C CYS A 651 -24.60 -2.08 -5.15
N CYS A 652 -23.69 -1.60 -4.31
CA CYS A 652 -22.40 -1.04 -4.72
C CYS A 652 -21.55 -2.05 -5.53
N ALA A 653 -21.44 -3.28 -5.04
CA ALA A 653 -20.70 -4.36 -5.70
C ALA A 653 -21.34 -4.77 -7.04
N GLN A 654 -22.68 -4.76 -7.15
CA GLN A 654 -23.36 -5.04 -8.41
C GLN A 654 -22.96 -4.05 -9.50
N PHE A 655 -22.90 -2.76 -9.18
CA PHE A 655 -22.43 -1.75 -10.12
C PHE A 655 -20.94 -1.91 -10.44
N GLY A 656 -20.11 -2.22 -9.43
CA GLY A 656 -18.68 -2.46 -9.62
C GLY A 656 -18.36 -3.62 -10.58
N MET A 657 -19.13 -4.72 -10.47
CA MET A 657 -19.00 -5.86 -11.36
C MET A 657 -19.47 -5.55 -12.79
N ASP A 658 -20.54 -4.76 -12.98
CA ASP A 658 -20.98 -4.31 -14.32
C ASP A 658 -19.95 -3.37 -14.96
N TRP A 659 -19.39 -2.44 -14.17
CA TRP A 659 -18.35 -1.53 -14.62
C TRP A 659 -17.10 -2.26 -15.13
N ASP A 660 -16.77 -3.39 -14.52
CA ASP A 660 -15.64 -4.21 -14.93
C ASP A 660 -15.86 -4.94 -16.24
N GLN A 661 -17.11 -5.29 -16.56
CA GLN A 661 -17.45 -5.93 -17.84
C GLN A 661 -17.43 -4.94 -18.99
N ALA A 662 -17.90 -3.70 -18.76
CA ALA A 662 -17.91 -2.66 -19.79
C ALA A 662 -16.50 -2.28 -20.30
N LYS A 663 -15.44 -2.73 -19.61
CA LYS A 663 -14.04 -2.52 -19.98
C LYS A 663 -13.39 -3.68 -20.73
N VAL A 664 -14.07 -4.84 -20.83
CA VAL A 664 -13.60 -5.96 -21.63
C VAL A 664 -14.10 -5.72 -23.06
N PRO A 665 -13.20 -5.47 -24.03
CA PRO A 665 -13.57 -5.16 -25.41
C PRO A 665 -14.30 -6.31 -26.11
#